data_AF-A0A3B1JCA2-F1
#
_entry.id   AF-A0A3B1JCA2-F1
#
_cell.length_a   1.000
_cell.length_b   1.000
_cell.length_c   1.000
_cell.angle_alpha   90.00
_cell.angle_beta   90.00
_cell.angle_gamma   90.00
#
_symmetry.space_group_name_H-M   'P 1'
#
loop_
_entity.id
_entity.type
_entity.pdbx_description
1 polymer ?
#
loop_
_entity_poly.entity_id
_entity_poly.type
_entity_poly.pdbx_seq_one_letter_code
_entity_poly.pdbx_strand_id
1 'polypeptide(L)'
;MSGTGGKRASGGDSPPGPPEKKMKKEEKTTTTLIEPIRIGGVSSTEEMDMKVIQFKNKKLFERLEQRQAIEDELREKIEKLEKRQATDDTTLLIVNRYWTQLDENVQELLQRVEPKVTPLTAKTPASPPASAPATVPATATSPAPEFSAPLVEGEDGLPQPPAPAEEEEQQQQPEQVPQPELQPEQVKNQPDVDVKPPEGPVQDGIPAPPLPPPLSESAKAFLSTLDNSSEEELSLQLQDRMQFSKGAVACMVCIFDRLHSSIEELCTRVQSAVCEDDGQREIIATNRTLLEENNRLHDLAFSLQGRHHKMSMEYNELVDKVTSSETKVSEMETAVEDLQWDIEKLRKREQKLNKHLAEALEQLNSGYYASGSSGGLPGGQITLNIQKFELLNAELEQNQELANSRMAELEKLQQELQEAVRENEKLKIDLRNIPEEVVKETPEYRCLQSQFSLLYNESLGVKTQLDEARALLLTAKNAHLRQIEHMESDELSLQKKLRTEVIQLEDTLAQVRKEYEMLRIEFEQNLAANEQAGPINREMRHLISSLQNHNHQLKGDVQRYKRKLRETQMEINKLKCQSGESGSVLMLEETVSDGGLDVKKEEDDDQEEEEERRRELERQRAREREREAERERERERERERQRSEELKRKDSDTLKMLRAELKKAQESQKEMKLLLDMYKSAPKEQRDKVQLMAAERKSKAEVDELRQRVRELEERERKESKKLADEDALRKIRVAEETIEHLQKKLTATKQEEEALLSEMDVTGQAFEDMQEQNSRLMQQLREKDDANFKLMSERIKSNQIYKLLREEKEELADQVLTFKTQVDAQLLVVQKLEEKEGILQSSLAALEKELALRTQALELNKRKAVEAAQLAEDLKVQLEHTQAKLKEIQTSVLENRTARERESSNLKRAQEDLSRLRRKLEKQKKVEVYTDADEILQEEINQYKAKLRCPCCNIRDKETVLTKCFHVFCYECLKTRYDTRQRKCPKCNAAFGANDFHRIYIT
;
A
#
# COMPACT_ATOMS: atom_id res chain seq x y z
N MET A 1 9.71 -46.18 51.33
CA MET A 1 10.80 -46.74 50.50
C MET A 1 10.86 -45.83 49.28
N SER A 2 11.64 -44.75 49.22
CA SER A 2 12.99 -44.48 49.79
C SER A 2 14.06 -45.31 49.08
N GLY A 3 15.01 -44.73 48.32
CA GLY A 3 15.21 -43.32 47.95
C GLY A 3 16.42 -43.10 47.02
N THR A 4 16.80 -41.83 46.80
CA THR A 4 18.18 -41.27 46.57
C THR A 4 19.32 -42.16 46.02
N GLY A 5 20.15 -41.78 45.03
CA GLY A 5 20.21 -40.57 44.19
C GLY A 5 21.65 -40.18 43.72
N GLY A 6 21.79 -39.48 42.59
CA GLY A 6 23.07 -38.95 42.02
C GLY A 6 23.64 -39.76 40.83
N LYS A 7 24.46 -39.21 39.92
CA LYS A 7 25.04 -37.85 39.76
C LYS A 7 25.36 -37.53 38.27
N ARG A 8 25.71 -36.26 38.00
CA ARG A 8 26.13 -35.63 36.70
C ARG A 8 27.24 -36.39 35.96
N ALA A 9 27.55 -36.16 34.67
CA ALA A 9 27.20 -35.07 33.72
C ALA A 9 27.11 -35.64 32.27
N SER A 10 26.81 -34.93 31.17
CA SER A 10 26.48 -33.52 30.85
C SER A 10 25.67 -33.52 29.51
N GLY A 11 25.16 -32.44 28.91
CA GLY A 11 25.16 -30.99 29.22
C GLY A 11 25.51 -30.13 27.98
N GLY A 12 24.68 -29.15 27.62
CA GLY A 12 24.85 -28.26 26.46
C GLY A 12 23.79 -27.13 26.46
N ASP A 13 24.25 -25.88 26.40
CA ASP A 13 23.42 -24.68 26.63
C ASP A 13 23.05 -23.94 25.33
N SER A 14 21.78 -23.52 25.24
CA SER A 14 21.31 -22.45 24.35
C SER A 14 20.46 -21.47 25.17
N PRO A 15 20.53 -20.13 24.93
CA PRO A 15 19.92 -19.16 25.85
C PRO A 15 18.38 -19.18 25.85
N PRO A 16 17.72 -18.92 27.00
CA PRO A 16 16.28 -18.78 27.07
C PRO A 16 15.81 -17.46 26.44
N GLY A 17 14.79 -17.52 25.59
CA GLY A 17 14.14 -16.33 25.02
C GLY A 17 13.40 -15.49 26.07
N PRO A 18 13.21 -14.18 25.83
CA PRO A 18 12.49 -13.29 26.76
C PRO A 18 11.00 -13.66 26.86
N PRO A 19 10.35 -13.39 28.02
CA PRO A 19 8.99 -13.86 28.27
C PRO A 19 7.94 -13.08 27.47
N GLU A 20 7.19 -13.78 26.62
CA GLU A 20 6.01 -13.23 25.92
C GLU A 20 4.91 -12.82 26.92
N LYS A 21 4.87 -11.54 27.27
CA LYS A 21 3.68 -10.94 27.87
C LYS A 21 2.55 -10.94 26.84
N LYS A 22 1.70 -11.97 26.86
CA LYS A 22 0.45 -12.05 26.07
C LYS A 22 -0.49 -10.90 26.43
N MET A 23 -0.31 -9.75 25.78
CA MET A 23 -1.25 -8.64 25.82
C MET A 23 -2.51 -9.01 25.04
N LYS A 24 -3.43 -9.73 25.69
CA LYS A 24 -4.84 -9.73 25.30
C LYS A 24 -5.40 -8.31 25.47
N LYS A 25 -5.17 -7.46 24.47
CA LYS A 25 -5.94 -6.22 24.30
C LYS A 25 -7.09 -6.53 23.37
N GLU A 26 -8.18 -7.06 23.94
CA GLU A 26 -9.47 -7.07 23.25
C GLU A 26 -9.78 -5.64 22.80
N GLU A 27 -10.04 -5.44 21.51
CA GLU A 27 -10.37 -4.12 20.96
C GLU A 27 -11.80 -3.75 21.32
N LYS A 28 -12.02 -3.49 22.61
CA LYS A 28 -13.26 -2.95 23.13
C LYS A 28 -13.38 -1.53 22.62
N THR A 29 -14.30 -1.34 21.68
CA THR A 29 -14.80 -0.05 21.24
C THR A 29 -15.32 0.73 22.45
N THR A 30 -14.46 1.57 23.04
CA THR A 30 -14.81 2.44 24.15
C THR A 30 -15.69 3.58 23.65
N THR A 31 -16.96 3.26 23.39
CA THR A 31 -18.05 4.24 23.36
C THR A 31 -18.05 4.96 24.70
N THR A 32 -17.62 6.21 24.70
CA THR A 32 -17.54 7.04 25.90
C THR A 32 -18.94 7.43 26.34
N LEU A 33 -19.59 6.54 27.09
CA LEU A 33 -20.82 6.83 27.84
C LEU A 33 -20.52 7.97 28.83
N ILE A 34 -20.89 9.18 28.45
CA ILE A 34 -20.79 10.36 29.31
C ILE A 34 -21.86 10.23 30.40
N GLU A 35 -21.45 9.99 31.63
CA GLU A 35 -22.37 10.07 32.77
C GLU A 35 -22.95 11.49 32.88
N PRO A 36 -24.29 11.65 32.99
CA PRO A 36 -24.93 12.95 33.08
C PRO A 36 -24.70 13.56 34.48
N ILE A 37 -23.59 14.32 34.61
CA ILE A 37 -23.24 15.06 35.82
C ILE A 37 -24.37 16.06 36.14
N ARG A 38 -25.00 15.92 37.31
CA ARG A 38 -26.02 16.85 37.78
C ARG A 38 -25.41 18.21 38.05
N ILE A 39 -25.73 19.20 37.23
CA ILE A 39 -25.51 20.61 37.57
C ILE A 39 -26.38 20.92 38.80
N GLY A 40 -25.74 21.23 39.93
CA GLY A 40 -26.43 21.65 41.14
C GLY A 40 -27.22 22.95 40.94
N GLY A 41 -28.30 23.13 41.71
CA GLY A 41 -29.28 24.21 41.54
C GLY A 41 -28.65 25.57 41.21
N VAL A 42 -29.19 26.21 40.18
CA VAL A 42 -28.63 27.44 39.59
C VAL A 42 -29.57 28.61 39.91
N SER A 43 -29.01 29.70 40.42
CA SER A 43 -29.76 30.83 40.98
C SER A 43 -29.94 32.00 40.01
N SER A 44 -29.09 32.12 38.98
CA SER A 44 -29.22 33.11 37.90
C SER A 44 -28.73 32.56 36.56
N THR A 45 -29.14 33.17 35.44
CA THR A 45 -28.66 32.80 34.10
C THR A 45 -27.14 32.97 33.97
N GLU A 46 -26.58 34.02 34.57
CA GLU A 46 -25.13 34.25 34.59
C GLU A 46 -24.36 33.13 35.30
N GLU A 47 -24.94 32.58 36.38
CA GLU A 47 -24.38 31.42 37.08
C GLU A 47 -24.46 30.13 36.22
N MET A 48 -25.49 29.99 35.38
CA MET A 48 -25.61 28.92 34.38
C MET A 48 -24.48 29.03 33.34
N ASP A 49 -24.34 30.20 32.72
CA ASP A 49 -23.38 30.44 31.64
C ASP A 49 -21.93 30.33 32.15
N MET A 50 -21.64 30.84 33.34
CA MET A 50 -20.34 30.69 34.00
C MET A 50 -19.98 29.21 34.21
N LYS A 51 -20.91 28.38 34.72
CA LYS A 51 -20.71 26.93 34.88
C LYS A 51 -20.55 26.22 33.53
N VAL A 52 -21.28 26.64 32.50
CA VAL A 52 -21.16 26.09 31.13
C VAL A 52 -19.81 26.45 30.50
N ILE A 53 -19.30 27.68 30.70
CA ILE A 53 -17.97 28.10 30.22
C ILE A 53 -16.87 27.32 30.97
N GLN A 54 -16.97 27.18 32.29
CA GLN A 54 -16.03 26.37 33.07
C GLN A 54 -16.01 24.90 32.61
N PHE A 55 -17.18 24.30 32.34
CA PHE A 55 -17.28 22.95 31.79
C PHE A 55 -16.67 22.83 30.39
N LYS A 56 -16.93 23.80 29.48
CA LYS A 56 -16.32 23.85 28.14
C LYS A 56 -14.80 23.96 28.23
N ASN A 57 -14.28 24.84 29.09
CA ASN A 57 -12.84 25.01 29.30
C ASN A 57 -12.19 23.75 29.87
N LYS A 58 -12.84 23.06 30.83
CA LYS A 58 -12.36 21.77 31.32
C LYS A 58 -12.35 20.71 30.21
N LYS A 59 -13.41 20.63 29.39
CA LYS A 59 -13.46 19.71 28.24
C LYS A 59 -12.44 20.03 27.14
N LEU A 60 -12.01 21.28 27.01
CA LEU A 60 -10.90 21.68 26.14
C LEU A 60 -9.55 21.28 26.74
N PHE A 61 -9.34 21.47 28.05
CA PHE A 61 -8.14 21.01 28.75
C PHE A 61 -7.98 19.49 28.66
N GLU A 62 -9.02 18.72 28.97
CA GLU A 62 -9.04 17.24 28.84
C GLU A 62 -8.69 16.77 27.41
N ARG A 63 -9.04 17.56 26.37
CA ARG A 63 -8.69 17.27 24.97
C ARG A 63 -7.28 17.70 24.57
N LEU A 64 -6.74 18.76 25.17
CA LEU A 64 -5.35 19.19 24.98
C LEU A 64 -4.39 18.21 25.64
N GLU A 65 -4.69 17.77 26.87
CA GLU A 65 -3.94 16.76 27.61
C GLU A 65 -3.90 15.41 26.86
N GLN A 66 -5.04 14.98 26.28
CA GLN A 66 -5.10 13.81 25.40
C GLN A 66 -4.28 13.97 24.11
N ARG A 67 -4.25 15.18 23.51
CA ARG A 67 -3.41 15.45 22.33
C ARG A 67 -1.92 15.45 22.68
N GLN A 68 -1.53 16.05 23.80
CA GLN A 68 -0.15 16.06 24.26
C GLN A 68 0.37 14.64 24.49
N ALA A 69 -0.41 13.78 25.18
CA ALA A 69 -0.04 12.38 25.39
C ALA A 69 0.16 11.60 24.08
N ILE A 70 -0.65 11.87 23.05
CA ILE A 70 -0.50 11.26 21.71
C ILE A 70 0.75 11.83 21.00
N GLU A 71 1.02 13.12 21.12
CA GLU A 71 2.22 13.76 20.55
C GLU A 71 3.50 13.22 21.20
N ASP A 72 3.53 13.09 22.52
CA ASP A 72 4.65 12.54 23.29
C ASP A 72 4.88 11.06 22.91
N GLU A 73 3.81 10.27 22.76
CA GLU A 73 3.84 8.90 22.24
C GLU A 73 4.38 8.81 20.80
N LEU A 74 4.18 9.84 19.97
CA LEU A 74 4.70 9.90 18.59
C LEU A 74 6.17 10.32 18.59
N ARG A 75 6.56 11.29 19.42
CA ARG A 75 7.96 11.71 19.63
C ARG A 75 8.82 10.55 20.12
N GLU A 76 8.34 9.75 21.08
CA GLU A 76 9.05 8.56 21.57
C GLU A 76 9.16 7.44 20.50
N LYS A 77 8.23 7.38 19.53
CA LYS A 77 8.31 6.45 18.38
C LYS A 77 9.33 6.94 17.34
N ILE A 78 9.38 8.25 17.07
CA ILE A 78 10.38 8.85 16.18
C ILE A 78 11.79 8.61 16.72
N GLU A 79 12.06 8.91 17.99
CA GLU A 79 13.37 8.69 18.63
C GLU A 79 13.84 7.21 18.55
N LYS A 80 12.89 6.26 18.61
CA LYS A 80 13.17 4.82 18.44
C LYS A 80 13.47 4.44 16.99
N LEU A 81 12.87 5.11 16.02
CA LEU A 81 13.13 4.92 14.59
C LEU A 81 14.48 5.53 14.19
N GLU A 82 14.81 6.74 14.66
CA GLU A 82 16.11 7.40 14.45
C GLU A 82 17.27 6.54 14.99
N LYS A 83 17.13 6.03 16.22
CA LYS A 83 18.12 5.11 16.82
C LYS A 83 18.29 3.81 16.03
N ARG A 84 17.21 3.31 15.43
CA ARG A 84 17.26 2.12 14.56
C ARG A 84 17.90 2.44 13.21
N GLN A 85 17.58 3.57 12.61
CA GLN A 85 18.20 4.04 11.38
C GLN A 85 19.72 4.14 11.55
N ALA A 86 20.20 4.74 12.65
CA ALA A 86 21.64 4.79 12.95
C ALA A 86 22.31 3.40 13.05
N THR A 87 21.62 2.37 13.56
CA THR A 87 22.13 0.99 13.58
C THR A 87 22.05 0.31 12.21
N ASP A 88 21.02 0.60 11.43
CA ASP A 88 20.85 0.05 10.07
C ASP A 88 21.90 0.68 9.12
N ASP A 89 22.16 1.99 9.22
CA ASP A 89 23.22 2.72 8.50
C ASP A 89 24.62 2.21 8.88
N THR A 90 24.87 1.97 10.18
CA THR A 90 26.12 1.35 10.65
C THR A 90 26.30 -0.06 10.04
N THR A 91 25.21 -0.80 9.89
CA THR A 91 25.22 -2.13 9.26
C THR A 91 25.47 -2.03 7.75
N LEU A 92 24.87 -1.05 7.06
CA LEU A 92 25.11 -0.78 5.63
C LEU A 92 26.57 -0.39 5.36
N LEU A 93 27.21 0.40 6.24
CA LEU A 93 28.65 0.69 6.13
C LEU A 93 29.52 -0.57 6.25
N ILE A 94 29.15 -1.51 7.13
CA ILE A 94 29.86 -2.79 7.27
C ILE A 94 29.65 -3.67 6.02
N VAL A 95 28.42 -3.78 5.52
CA VAL A 95 28.10 -4.52 4.30
C VAL A 95 28.84 -3.94 3.09
N ASN A 96 28.82 -2.62 2.91
CA ASN A 96 29.53 -1.94 1.83
C ASN A 96 31.05 -2.21 1.91
N ARG A 97 31.66 -2.18 3.10
CA ARG A 97 33.09 -2.52 3.26
C ARG A 97 33.39 -3.97 2.85
N TYR A 98 32.53 -4.92 3.17
CA TYR A 98 32.67 -6.31 2.70
C TYR A 98 32.43 -6.45 1.20
N TRP A 99 31.54 -5.62 0.61
CA TRP A 99 31.31 -5.57 -0.82
C TRP A 99 32.52 -5.02 -1.59
N THR A 100 33.13 -3.92 -1.12
CA THR A 100 34.40 -3.41 -1.67
C THR A 100 35.49 -4.48 -1.58
N GLN A 101 35.62 -5.15 -0.43
CA GLN A 101 36.59 -6.24 -0.26
C GLN A 101 36.30 -7.43 -1.19
N LEU A 102 35.04 -7.73 -1.49
CA LEU A 102 34.67 -8.78 -2.45
C LEU A 102 35.05 -8.38 -3.88
N ASP A 103 34.78 -7.14 -4.29
CA ASP A 103 35.18 -6.59 -5.58
C ASP A 103 36.71 -6.58 -5.74
N GLU A 104 37.47 -6.14 -4.73
CA GLU A 104 38.94 -6.25 -4.70
C GLU A 104 39.43 -7.70 -4.90
N ASN A 105 38.82 -8.67 -4.20
CA ASN A 105 39.15 -10.10 -4.37
C ASN A 105 38.79 -10.62 -5.77
N VAL A 106 37.66 -10.21 -6.35
CA VAL A 106 37.23 -10.59 -7.70
C VAL A 106 38.17 -9.99 -8.75
N GLN A 107 38.60 -8.73 -8.58
CA GLN A 107 39.59 -8.10 -9.44
C GLN A 107 40.97 -8.78 -9.34
N GLU A 108 41.39 -9.23 -8.14
CA GLU A 108 42.63 -10.01 -8.02
C GLU A 108 42.51 -11.40 -8.68
N LEU A 109 41.35 -12.05 -8.59
CA LEU A 109 41.07 -13.30 -9.28
C LEU A 109 41.06 -13.13 -10.81
N LEU A 110 40.45 -12.06 -11.34
CA LEU A 110 40.46 -11.73 -12.77
C LEU A 110 41.90 -11.50 -13.26
N GLN A 111 42.73 -10.75 -12.52
CA GLN A 111 44.15 -10.56 -12.84
C GLN A 111 44.99 -11.85 -12.81
N ARG A 112 44.50 -12.93 -12.19
CA ARG A 112 45.13 -14.26 -12.19
C ARG A 112 44.60 -15.17 -13.31
N VAL A 113 43.45 -14.85 -13.91
CA VAL A 113 42.82 -15.60 -15.01
C VAL A 113 43.18 -15.01 -16.37
N GLU A 114 43.36 -13.69 -16.49
CA GLU A 114 43.78 -13.05 -17.75
C GLU A 114 45.30 -13.19 -18.01
N PRO A 115 45.73 -13.80 -19.15
CA PRO A 115 47.14 -13.83 -19.53
C PRO A 115 47.60 -12.44 -19.99
N LYS A 116 48.52 -11.87 -19.23
CA LYS A 116 49.06 -10.50 -19.34
C LYS A 116 49.57 -10.12 -20.75
N VAL A 117 48.72 -9.51 -21.57
CA VAL A 117 49.10 -8.95 -22.88
C VAL A 117 49.94 -7.68 -22.68
N THR A 118 51.15 -7.67 -23.22
CA THR A 118 52.06 -6.51 -23.15
C THR A 118 51.61 -5.38 -24.11
N PRO A 119 51.41 -4.13 -23.62
CA PRO A 119 51.03 -3.02 -24.48
C PRO A 119 52.22 -2.51 -25.31
N LEU A 120 52.03 -2.34 -26.62
CA LEU A 120 52.95 -1.60 -27.48
C LEU A 120 52.52 -0.12 -27.61
N THR A 121 53.51 0.75 -27.73
CA THR A 121 53.37 2.21 -27.55
C THR A 121 52.63 2.92 -28.68
N ALA A 122 51.72 3.83 -28.31
CA ALA A 122 51.02 4.70 -29.26
C ALA A 122 51.88 5.88 -29.77
N LYS A 123 51.71 6.24 -31.05
CA LYS A 123 51.92 7.61 -31.58
C LYS A 123 50.93 7.93 -32.72
N THR A 124 50.04 8.86 -32.45
CA THR A 124 49.22 9.65 -33.40
C THR A 124 50.04 10.83 -33.97
N PRO A 125 49.50 11.71 -34.87
CA PRO A 125 48.29 11.62 -35.72
C PRO A 125 48.53 12.00 -37.20
N ALA A 126 47.54 11.74 -38.08
CA ALA A 126 47.23 12.54 -39.28
C ALA A 126 45.82 12.20 -39.81
N SER A 127 45.20 13.09 -40.59
CA SER A 127 43.84 12.93 -41.17
C SER A 127 43.84 13.22 -42.70
N PRO A 128 42.71 13.31 -43.43
CA PRO A 128 42.52 12.64 -44.73
C PRO A 128 42.86 13.51 -45.97
N PRO A 129 42.77 12.99 -47.23
CA PRO A 129 41.48 13.00 -47.95
C PRO A 129 41.21 11.85 -48.96
N ALA A 130 39.96 11.88 -49.47
CA ALA A 130 39.32 11.17 -50.58
C ALA A 130 40.15 10.49 -51.71
N SER A 131 39.65 9.35 -52.21
CA SER A 131 39.11 9.22 -53.60
C SER A 131 38.53 7.83 -53.92
N ALA A 132 37.57 7.79 -54.86
CA ALA A 132 37.10 6.61 -55.60
C ALA A 132 37.82 6.57 -56.99
N PRO A 133 37.62 5.61 -57.93
CA PRO A 133 36.57 4.56 -57.99
C PRO A 133 36.98 3.16 -58.54
N ALA A 134 35.97 2.28 -58.67
CA ALA A 134 35.93 1.08 -59.53
C ALA A 134 36.89 -0.10 -59.16
N THR A 135 36.69 -1.36 -59.60
CA THR A 135 35.76 -1.93 -60.60
C THR A 135 35.33 -3.36 -60.21
N VAL A 136 34.13 -3.79 -60.63
CA VAL A 136 33.69 -5.22 -60.74
C VAL A 136 34.29 -5.87 -62.03
N PRO A 137 34.14 -7.19 -62.39
CA PRO A 137 33.23 -8.22 -61.87
C PRO A 137 33.84 -9.66 -61.68
N ALA A 138 32.94 -10.65 -61.54
CA ALA A 138 33.10 -12.09 -61.83
C ALA A 138 33.83 -12.96 -60.76
N THR A 139 33.49 -14.24 -60.51
CA THR A 139 32.49 -15.15 -61.17
C THR A 139 32.02 -16.26 -60.21
N ALA A 140 31.09 -17.11 -60.69
CA ALA A 140 30.85 -18.52 -60.31
C ALA A 140 29.68 -18.89 -59.36
N THR A 141 28.49 -18.97 -59.97
CA THR A 141 27.56 -20.13 -60.00
C THR A 141 27.05 -20.81 -58.70
N SER A 142 25.72 -20.89 -58.61
CA SER A 142 24.94 -21.77 -57.70
C SER A 142 25.03 -23.28 -58.07
N PRO A 143 24.30 -24.17 -57.36
CA PRO A 143 22.97 -24.55 -57.85
C PRO A 143 21.86 -24.63 -56.78
N ALA A 144 20.59 -24.57 -57.22
CA ALA A 144 19.39 -24.88 -56.45
C ALA A 144 18.98 -26.37 -56.60
N PRO A 145 17.92 -26.85 -55.92
CA PRO A 145 16.53 -26.79 -56.43
C PRO A 145 15.60 -25.98 -55.49
N GLU A 146 14.50 -25.33 -55.90
CA GLU A 146 13.28 -25.78 -56.62
C GLU A 146 12.41 -26.77 -55.81
N PHE A 147 11.06 -26.71 -55.79
CA PHE A 147 10.07 -25.87 -56.50
C PHE A 147 8.76 -25.78 -55.66
N SER A 148 7.85 -24.86 -56.04
CA SER A 148 6.36 -24.94 -55.96
C SER A 148 5.64 -23.92 -55.07
N ALA A 149 4.77 -23.11 -55.70
CA ALA A 149 3.60 -22.46 -55.10
C ALA A 149 2.32 -23.09 -55.69
N PRO A 150 1.12 -22.71 -55.21
CA PRO A 150 0.12 -22.20 -56.17
C PRO A 150 -0.62 -20.93 -55.68
N LEU A 151 -1.34 -20.29 -56.61
CA LEU A 151 -2.06 -19.03 -56.42
C LEU A 151 -3.55 -19.23 -56.03
N VAL A 152 -4.17 -18.15 -55.51
CA VAL A 152 -5.57 -17.77 -55.78
C VAL A 152 -5.61 -16.23 -56.00
N GLU A 153 -6.64 -15.74 -56.69
CA GLU A 153 -6.71 -14.44 -57.38
C GLU A 153 -7.36 -13.30 -56.56
N GLY A 154 -7.31 -12.07 -57.09
CA GLY A 154 -8.05 -10.90 -56.58
C GLY A 154 -7.61 -9.58 -57.23
N GLU A 155 -8.30 -9.14 -58.29
CA GLU A 155 -8.06 -7.88 -59.00
C GLU A 155 -8.83 -6.70 -58.35
N ASP A 156 -8.30 -5.46 -58.41
CA ASP A 156 -8.91 -4.35 -59.20
C ASP A 156 -8.14 -3.00 -59.14
N GLY A 157 -8.36 -2.12 -60.13
CA GLY A 157 -8.42 -0.65 -59.92
C GLY A 157 -7.16 0.26 -59.86
N LEU A 158 -6.54 0.57 -61.01
CA LEU A 158 -5.71 1.79 -61.27
C LEU A 158 -6.61 2.97 -61.80
N PRO A 159 -6.16 4.24 -62.03
CA PRO A 159 -4.82 4.87 -61.93
C PRO A 159 -4.76 6.30 -61.27
N GLN A 160 -3.61 6.97 -61.42
CA GLN A 160 -3.29 8.42 -61.22
C GLN A 160 -3.99 9.33 -62.30
N PRO A 161 -3.75 10.67 -62.50
CA PRO A 161 -2.75 11.64 -61.96
C PRO A 161 -3.35 13.09 -61.75
N PRO A 162 -2.67 14.25 -62.04
CA PRO A 162 -1.31 14.76 -61.79
C PRO A 162 -1.31 16.05 -60.90
N ALA A 163 -0.17 16.76 -60.82
CA ALA A 163 -0.01 18.08 -60.16
C ALA A 163 -0.33 19.29 -61.07
N PRO A 164 -0.44 20.52 -60.51
CA PRO A 164 -0.29 21.79 -61.24
C PRO A 164 1.08 22.44 -61.04
N ALA A 165 1.47 23.33 -61.96
CA ALA A 165 2.61 24.25 -61.87
C ALA A 165 2.18 25.64 -62.37
N GLU A 166 2.91 26.69 -61.95
CA GLU A 166 2.85 28.07 -62.49
C GLU A 166 1.48 28.79 -62.31
N GLU A 167 1.35 30.12 -62.28
CA GLU A 167 2.31 31.22 -62.53
C GLU A 167 1.95 32.48 -61.68
N GLU A 168 2.68 33.57 -61.92
CA GLU A 168 2.68 34.97 -61.41
C GLU A 168 1.31 35.68 -61.16
N GLU A 169 1.15 36.86 -60.52
CA GLU A 169 2.01 38.01 -60.10
C GLU A 169 1.30 38.75 -58.90
N GLN A 170 1.62 39.91 -58.27
CA GLN A 170 2.64 41.00 -58.30
C GLN A 170 2.63 41.77 -56.93
N GLN A 171 3.43 42.85 -56.82
CA GLN A 171 3.26 44.05 -55.94
C GLN A 171 3.65 44.04 -54.44
N GLN A 172 4.97 44.10 -54.22
CA GLN A 172 5.69 45.25 -53.64
C GLN A 172 5.32 45.85 -52.25
N GLN A 173 6.33 45.92 -51.38
CA GLN A 173 6.63 47.10 -50.53
C GLN A 173 8.12 47.50 -50.68
N PRO A 174 8.52 48.77 -50.43
CA PRO A 174 9.82 49.30 -50.90
C PRO A 174 10.95 49.40 -49.84
N GLU A 175 12.18 49.37 -50.37
CA GLU A 175 13.40 50.09 -49.95
C GLU A 175 13.85 50.13 -48.47
N GLN A 176 15.02 49.54 -48.21
CA GLN A 176 16.24 50.36 -47.96
C GLN A 176 17.55 49.60 -48.23
N VAL A 177 18.59 50.35 -48.62
CA VAL A 177 19.89 49.96 -49.19
C VAL A 177 20.87 51.13 -48.92
N PRO A 178 22.22 50.98 -48.73
CA PRO A 178 23.07 49.79 -48.88
C PRO A 178 23.98 49.40 -47.68
N GLN A 179 24.57 48.22 -47.84
CA GLN A 179 25.91 47.74 -47.42
C GLN A 179 27.07 48.77 -47.58
N PRO A 180 28.25 48.60 -46.94
CA PRO A 180 29.20 47.54 -47.30
C PRO A 180 30.04 46.88 -46.19
N GLU A 181 30.74 45.82 -46.60
CA GLU A 181 31.64 44.94 -45.86
C GLU A 181 33.01 45.59 -45.55
N LEU A 182 33.78 45.03 -44.61
CA LEU A 182 35.16 44.55 -44.87
C LEU A 182 35.73 43.69 -43.73
N GLN A 183 36.86 43.02 -44.00
CA GLN A 183 37.44 41.93 -43.21
C GLN A 183 38.50 42.39 -42.18
N PRO A 184 38.85 41.56 -41.17
CA PRO A 184 39.74 41.97 -40.08
C PRO A 184 41.24 41.78 -40.37
N GLU A 185 42.08 42.67 -39.82
CA GLU A 185 43.53 42.44 -39.65
C GLU A 185 43.97 42.59 -38.19
N GLN A 186 45.05 41.89 -37.83
CA GLN A 186 45.62 41.88 -36.49
C GLN A 186 46.74 42.93 -36.35
N VAL A 187 46.68 43.79 -35.33
CA VAL A 187 47.85 44.56 -34.88
C VAL A 187 47.98 44.47 -33.36
N LYS A 188 49.18 44.10 -32.90
CA LYS A 188 49.56 44.10 -31.47
C LYS A 188 49.70 45.53 -30.96
N ASN A 189 49.31 45.78 -29.71
CA ASN A 189 50.18 46.38 -28.68
C ASN A 189 49.48 46.48 -27.32
N GLN A 190 50.23 46.20 -26.25
CA GLN A 190 49.95 46.74 -24.91
C GLN A 190 50.52 48.18 -24.82
N PRO A 191 50.14 48.97 -23.81
CA PRO A 191 51.04 49.03 -22.65
C PRO A 191 50.33 49.02 -21.29
N ASP A 192 51.11 48.76 -20.23
CA ASP A 192 50.72 48.77 -18.82
C ASP A 192 50.54 50.18 -18.25
N VAL A 193 49.68 50.32 -17.22
CA VAL A 193 49.89 51.20 -16.05
C VAL A 193 49.24 50.56 -14.80
N ASP A 194 49.96 50.51 -13.68
CA ASP A 194 49.50 50.02 -12.37
C ASP A 194 48.39 50.86 -11.70
N VAL A 195 47.51 50.20 -10.91
CA VAL A 195 47.16 50.65 -9.53
C VAL A 195 46.92 49.44 -8.60
N LYS A 196 47.50 49.49 -7.39
CA LYS A 196 47.31 48.63 -6.19
C LYS A 196 47.62 49.54 -4.95
N PRO A 197 47.35 49.20 -3.66
CA PRO A 197 46.48 48.21 -3.02
C PRO A 197 45.38 48.91 -2.15
N PRO A 198 44.82 48.37 -1.03
CA PRO A 198 45.50 47.93 0.20
C PRO A 198 45.17 46.47 0.63
N GLU A 199 45.66 46.03 1.80
CA GLU A 199 45.74 44.62 2.19
C GLU A 199 45.08 44.29 3.55
N GLY A 200 44.54 43.07 3.65
CA GLY A 200 44.48 42.28 4.88
C GLY A 200 43.12 42.16 5.60
N PRO A 201 42.96 41.18 6.53
CA PRO A 201 43.95 40.18 6.98
C PRO A 201 43.62 38.73 6.54
N VAL A 202 44.43 37.76 6.98
CA VAL A 202 44.28 36.31 6.73
C VAL A 202 43.42 35.64 7.80
N GLN A 203 42.53 34.72 7.41
CA GLN A 203 42.02 33.67 8.30
C GLN A 203 41.63 32.40 7.52
N ASP A 204 41.51 31.30 8.26
CA ASP A 204 41.69 29.89 7.88
C ASP A 204 40.88 29.32 6.70
N GLY A 205 41.42 28.27 6.08
CA GLY A 205 40.98 27.79 4.76
C GLY A 205 39.92 26.66 4.76
N ILE A 206 39.00 26.77 3.81
CA ILE A 206 38.18 25.68 3.27
C ILE A 206 38.40 25.66 1.75
N PRO A 207 38.67 24.52 1.09
CA PRO A 207 38.80 24.47 -0.35
C PRO A 207 37.45 24.72 -1.03
N ALA A 208 37.35 25.77 -1.84
CA ALA A 208 36.21 25.95 -2.74
C ALA A 208 36.20 24.84 -3.82
N PRO A 209 35.03 24.35 -4.26
CA PRO A 209 34.95 23.36 -5.33
C PRO A 209 35.47 23.94 -6.66
N PRO A 210 35.94 23.10 -7.61
CA PRO A 210 36.47 23.58 -8.88
C PRO A 210 35.40 24.33 -9.69
N LEU A 211 35.80 25.42 -10.35
CA LEU A 211 34.96 26.07 -11.36
C LEU A 211 34.62 25.06 -12.48
N PRO A 212 33.36 25.03 -12.96
CA PRO A 212 32.95 24.11 -14.01
C PRO A 212 33.73 24.39 -15.32
N PRO A 213 34.00 23.35 -16.13
CA PRO A 213 34.73 23.52 -17.38
C PRO A 213 33.98 24.44 -18.35
N PRO A 214 34.69 25.24 -19.17
CA PRO A 214 34.04 26.13 -20.12
C PRO A 214 33.21 25.35 -21.13
N LEU A 215 31.97 25.80 -21.37
CA LEU A 215 31.03 25.17 -22.30
C LEU A 215 31.68 24.91 -23.67
N SER A 216 31.44 23.71 -24.21
CA SER A 216 31.96 23.30 -25.51
C SER A 216 31.45 24.22 -26.63
N GLU A 217 32.16 24.28 -27.74
CA GLU A 217 31.75 25.11 -28.89
C GLU A 217 30.40 24.66 -29.46
N SER A 218 30.07 23.37 -29.37
CA SER A 218 28.73 22.86 -29.71
C SER A 218 27.64 23.37 -28.77
N ALA A 219 27.90 23.47 -27.47
CA ALA A 219 26.96 24.05 -26.50
C ALA A 219 26.81 25.57 -26.70
N LYS A 220 27.89 26.28 -27.02
CA LYS A 220 27.87 27.72 -27.35
C LYS A 220 27.12 28.01 -28.64
N ALA A 221 27.35 27.21 -29.69
CA ALA A 221 26.62 27.31 -30.94
C ALA A 221 25.12 27.05 -30.72
N PHE A 222 24.75 26.03 -29.94
CA PHE A 222 23.36 25.76 -29.57
C PHE A 222 22.71 26.92 -28.82
N LEU A 223 23.38 27.48 -27.80
CA LEU A 223 22.88 28.68 -27.09
C LEU A 223 22.70 29.87 -28.04
N SER A 224 23.63 30.10 -28.97
CA SER A 224 23.52 31.15 -29.98
C SER A 224 22.39 30.90 -31.01
N THR A 225 21.96 29.65 -31.20
CA THR A 225 20.75 29.32 -31.99
C THR A 225 19.49 29.60 -31.18
N LEU A 226 19.45 29.18 -29.91
CA LEU A 226 18.31 29.42 -29.00
C LEU A 226 18.02 30.92 -28.81
N ASP A 227 19.05 31.75 -28.74
CA ASP A 227 18.96 33.21 -28.57
C ASP A 227 18.35 33.94 -29.80
N ASN A 228 18.22 33.25 -30.94
CA ASN A 228 17.72 33.81 -32.21
C ASN A 228 16.50 33.06 -32.80
N SER A 229 16.03 31.98 -32.17
CA SER A 229 14.88 31.20 -32.67
C SER A 229 13.56 31.57 -31.98
N SER A 230 12.46 31.44 -32.72
CA SER A 230 11.11 31.63 -32.17
C SER A 230 10.68 30.45 -31.27
N GLU A 231 9.69 30.66 -30.40
CA GLU A 231 9.21 29.59 -29.47
C GLU A 231 8.71 28.34 -30.22
N GLU A 232 8.11 28.50 -31.40
CA GLU A 232 7.70 27.40 -32.28
C GLU A 232 8.90 26.65 -32.88
N GLU A 233 9.88 27.36 -33.45
CA GLU A 233 11.13 26.75 -33.97
C GLU A 233 11.89 26.00 -32.87
N LEU A 234 11.94 26.59 -31.67
CA LEU A 234 12.64 26.05 -30.51
C LEU A 234 11.94 24.76 -30.03
N SER A 235 10.60 24.70 -30.09
CA SER A 235 9.85 23.47 -29.84
C SER A 235 10.13 22.37 -30.87
N LEU A 236 10.19 22.71 -32.17
CA LEU A 236 10.50 21.77 -33.26
C LEU A 236 11.93 21.23 -33.16
N GLN A 237 12.91 22.10 -32.89
CA GLN A 237 14.31 21.70 -32.70
C GLN A 237 14.49 20.79 -31.46
N LEU A 238 13.75 21.04 -30.37
CA LEU A 238 13.72 20.15 -29.21
C LEU A 238 13.03 18.82 -29.54
N GLN A 239 11.96 18.82 -30.33
CA GLN A 239 11.27 17.61 -30.76
C GLN A 239 12.18 16.71 -31.62
N ASP A 240 12.87 17.25 -32.62
CA ASP A 240 13.81 16.49 -33.46
C ASP A 240 15.00 15.96 -32.65
N ARG A 241 15.57 16.76 -31.74
CA ARG A 241 16.66 16.31 -30.86
C ARG A 241 16.20 15.25 -29.86
N MET A 242 14.95 15.32 -29.38
CA MET A 242 14.34 14.25 -28.59
C MET A 242 14.17 12.97 -29.42
N GLN A 243 13.70 13.05 -30.67
CA GLN A 243 13.54 11.87 -31.53
C GLN A 243 14.89 11.23 -31.89
N PHE A 244 15.91 12.04 -32.20
CA PHE A 244 17.28 11.56 -32.38
C PHE A 244 17.82 10.87 -31.13
N SER A 245 17.62 11.47 -29.95
CA SER A 245 18.01 10.88 -28.66
C SER A 245 17.30 9.54 -28.39
N LYS A 246 15.98 9.47 -28.64
CA LYS A 246 15.20 8.21 -28.55
C LYS A 246 15.73 7.14 -29.50
N GLY A 247 16.06 7.51 -30.75
CA GLY A 247 16.67 6.59 -31.73
C GLY A 247 18.06 6.08 -31.30
N ALA A 248 18.90 6.96 -30.75
CA ALA A 248 20.21 6.60 -30.23
C ALA A 248 20.13 5.67 -29.01
N VAL A 249 19.22 5.96 -28.06
CA VAL A 249 18.97 5.11 -26.89
C VAL A 249 18.39 3.76 -27.30
N ALA A 250 17.43 3.72 -28.22
CA ALA A 250 16.89 2.46 -28.76
C ALA A 250 17.98 1.62 -29.44
N CYS A 251 18.92 2.24 -30.16
CA CYS A 251 20.07 1.55 -30.74
C CYS A 251 20.98 0.96 -29.65
N MET A 252 21.25 1.69 -28.57
CA MET A 252 22.03 1.18 -27.44
C MET A 252 21.31 0.02 -26.73
N VAL A 253 20.00 0.11 -26.50
CA VAL A 253 19.19 -0.98 -25.92
C VAL A 253 19.28 -2.23 -26.78
N CYS A 254 19.05 -2.14 -28.09
CA CYS A 254 19.22 -3.26 -29.02
C CYS A 254 20.64 -3.86 -29.05
N ILE A 255 21.68 -3.11 -28.67
CA ILE A 255 23.05 -3.62 -28.51
C ILE A 255 23.18 -4.35 -27.16
N PHE A 256 22.66 -3.78 -26.06
CA PHE A 256 22.64 -4.41 -24.74
C PHE A 256 21.83 -5.72 -24.74
N ASP A 257 20.65 -5.74 -25.34
CA ASP A 257 19.79 -6.94 -25.45
C ASP A 257 20.54 -8.07 -26.16
N ARG A 258 21.18 -7.77 -27.30
CA ARG A 258 22.00 -8.75 -28.04
C ARG A 258 23.21 -9.22 -27.25
N LEU A 259 23.82 -8.35 -26.45
CA LEU A 259 24.94 -8.70 -25.57
C LEU A 259 24.46 -9.62 -24.43
N HIS A 260 23.30 -9.32 -23.84
CA HIS A 260 22.66 -10.11 -22.78
C HIS A 260 22.24 -11.50 -23.29
N SER A 261 21.60 -11.59 -24.46
CA SER A 261 21.30 -12.88 -25.11
C SER A 261 22.56 -13.68 -25.44
N SER A 262 23.66 -13.00 -25.83
CA SER A 262 24.95 -13.66 -26.07
C SER A 262 25.58 -14.20 -24.78
N ILE A 263 25.41 -13.49 -23.66
CA ILE A 263 25.83 -13.94 -22.33
C ILE A 263 24.98 -15.13 -21.86
N GLU A 264 23.67 -15.11 -22.07
CA GLU A 264 22.77 -16.24 -21.77
C GLU A 264 23.07 -17.48 -22.61
N GLU A 265 23.36 -17.31 -23.91
CA GLU A 265 23.91 -18.40 -24.75
C GLU A 265 25.24 -18.93 -24.20
N LEU A 266 26.14 -18.06 -23.72
CA LEU A 266 27.41 -18.50 -23.12
C LEU A 266 27.16 -19.28 -21.83
N CYS A 267 26.31 -18.76 -20.93
CA CYS A 267 25.97 -19.39 -19.66
C CYS A 267 25.29 -20.75 -19.85
N THR A 268 24.36 -20.87 -20.79
CA THR A 268 23.68 -22.15 -21.10
C THR A 268 24.61 -23.15 -21.78
N ARG A 269 25.55 -22.71 -22.64
CA ARG A 269 26.62 -23.56 -23.18
C ARG A 269 27.60 -24.02 -22.10
N VAL A 270 27.97 -23.16 -21.15
CA VAL A 270 28.80 -23.55 -20.00
C VAL A 270 28.05 -24.54 -19.09
N GLN A 271 26.78 -24.29 -18.77
CA GLN A 271 25.97 -25.21 -17.95
C GLN A 271 25.79 -26.60 -18.60
N SER A 272 25.66 -26.66 -19.92
CA SER A 272 25.53 -27.93 -20.66
C SER A 272 26.86 -28.66 -20.88
N ALA A 273 27.99 -27.96 -20.86
CA ALA A 273 29.34 -28.55 -21.00
C ALA A 273 29.90 -29.18 -19.69
N VAL A 274 29.24 -28.99 -18.55
CA VAL A 274 29.76 -29.30 -17.20
C VAL A 274 29.12 -30.59 -16.61
N CYS A 275 28.42 -31.38 -17.43
CA CYS A 275 27.63 -32.54 -16.97
C CYS A 275 28.42 -33.81 -16.59
N GLU A 276 29.76 -33.86 -16.73
CA GLU A 276 30.54 -35.11 -16.65
C GLU A 276 31.40 -35.33 -15.37
N ASP A 277 31.48 -34.37 -14.44
CA ASP A 277 32.29 -34.54 -13.20
C ASP A 277 31.46 -34.34 -11.92
N ASP A 278 31.49 -35.33 -11.02
CA ASP A 278 30.77 -35.32 -9.74
C ASP A 278 31.26 -34.21 -8.80
N GLY A 279 32.55 -33.86 -8.84
CA GLY A 279 33.11 -32.76 -8.04
C GLY A 279 32.53 -31.38 -8.42
N GLN A 280 31.96 -31.26 -9.63
CA GLN A 280 31.39 -30.02 -10.13
C GLN A 280 29.90 -29.87 -9.79
N ARG A 281 29.22 -30.93 -9.31
CA ARG A 281 27.83 -30.85 -8.84
C ARG A 281 27.69 -30.03 -7.58
N GLU A 282 28.62 -30.14 -6.63
CA GLU A 282 28.64 -29.26 -5.46
C GLU A 282 28.89 -27.80 -5.87
N ILE A 283 29.79 -27.54 -6.82
CA ILE A 283 30.07 -26.20 -7.36
C ILE A 283 28.83 -25.61 -8.06
N ILE A 284 28.05 -26.42 -8.81
CA ILE A 284 26.77 -25.99 -9.39
C ILE A 284 25.73 -25.72 -8.30
N ALA A 285 25.64 -26.57 -7.28
CA ALA A 285 24.70 -26.38 -6.16
C ALA A 285 25.02 -25.10 -5.37
N THR A 286 26.30 -24.82 -5.09
CA THR A 286 26.73 -23.58 -4.44
C THR A 286 26.54 -22.36 -5.33
N ASN A 287 26.81 -22.45 -6.64
CA ASN A 287 26.51 -21.34 -7.56
C ASN A 287 25.01 -21.06 -7.63
N ARG A 288 24.17 -22.10 -7.60
CA ARG A 288 22.71 -21.95 -7.56
C ARG A 288 22.25 -21.27 -6.28
N THR A 289 22.71 -21.68 -5.11
CA THR A 289 22.33 -21.00 -3.84
C THR A 289 22.89 -19.58 -3.78
N LEU A 290 24.10 -19.33 -4.29
CA LEU A 290 24.66 -17.98 -4.42
C LEU A 290 23.84 -17.10 -5.39
N LEU A 291 23.32 -17.63 -6.50
CA LEU A 291 22.40 -16.91 -7.39
C LEU A 291 21.04 -16.64 -6.71
N GLU A 292 20.50 -17.62 -5.97
CA GLU A 292 19.26 -17.46 -5.20
C GLU A 292 19.42 -16.42 -4.07
N GLU A 293 20.60 -16.30 -3.44
CA GLU A 293 20.91 -15.21 -2.50
C GLU A 293 21.21 -13.87 -3.19
N ASN A 294 21.90 -13.87 -4.33
CA ASN A 294 22.18 -12.65 -5.10
C ASN A 294 20.89 -12.00 -5.61
N ASN A 295 19.91 -12.80 -6.06
CA ASN A 295 18.57 -12.32 -6.41
C ASN A 295 17.85 -11.73 -5.18
N ARG A 296 17.88 -12.40 -4.01
CA ARG A 296 17.31 -11.85 -2.77
C ARG A 296 17.99 -10.55 -2.32
N LEU A 297 19.29 -10.41 -2.56
CA LEU A 297 20.04 -9.18 -2.28
C LEU A 297 19.65 -8.06 -3.24
N HIS A 298 19.37 -8.36 -4.52
CA HIS A 298 18.80 -7.39 -5.47
C HIS A 298 17.37 -6.98 -5.09
N ASP A 299 16.50 -7.92 -4.73
CA ASP A 299 15.14 -7.63 -4.23
C ASP A 299 15.17 -6.75 -2.97
N LEU A 300 16.08 -7.05 -2.04
CA LEU A 300 16.29 -6.28 -0.82
C LEU A 300 16.89 -4.88 -1.11
N ALA A 301 17.83 -4.77 -2.04
CA ALA A 301 18.40 -3.50 -2.49
C ALA A 301 17.35 -2.61 -3.17
N PHE A 302 16.51 -3.19 -4.04
CA PHE A 302 15.39 -2.49 -4.67
C PHE A 302 14.34 -2.04 -3.64
N SER A 303 14.03 -2.91 -2.66
CA SER A 303 13.16 -2.57 -1.51
C SER A 303 13.76 -1.44 -0.64
N LEU A 304 15.07 -1.44 -0.41
CA LEU A 304 15.78 -0.38 0.31
C LEU A 304 15.77 0.92 -0.48
N GLN A 305 16.05 0.88 -1.78
CA GLN A 305 16.08 2.04 -2.67
C GLN A 305 14.69 2.67 -2.82
N GLY A 306 13.62 1.87 -2.96
CA GLY A 306 12.24 2.37 -3.00
C GLY A 306 11.83 3.02 -1.68
N ARG A 307 12.21 2.44 -0.53
CA ARG A 307 11.99 3.07 0.80
C ARG A 307 12.80 4.34 1.00
N HIS A 308 14.06 4.37 0.55
CA HIS A 308 14.89 5.58 0.58
C HIS A 308 14.31 6.69 -0.29
N HIS A 309 13.85 6.36 -1.52
CA HIS A 309 13.21 7.32 -2.40
C HIS A 309 11.94 7.91 -1.78
N LYS A 310 11.05 7.06 -1.23
CA LYS A 310 9.86 7.52 -0.49
C LYS A 310 10.22 8.42 0.70
N MET A 311 11.17 8.00 1.54
CA MET A 311 11.62 8.79 2.69
C MET A 311 12.26 10.12 2.27
N SER A 312 12.93 10.17 1.11
CA SER A 312 13.47 11.40 0.54
C SER A 312 12.38 12.34 0.01
N MET A 313 11.28 11.82 -0.55
CA MET A 313 10.10 12.63 -0.89
C MET A 313 9.43 13.19 0.36
N GLU A 314 9.21 12.35 1.38
CA GLU A 314 8.65 12.79 2.68
C GLU A 314 9.54 13.83 3.38
N TYR A 315 10.87 13.71 3.25
CA TYR A 315 11.83 14.72 3.71
C TYR A 315 11.72 16.04 2.93
N ASN A 316 11.71 15.99 1.59
CA ASN A 316 11.58 17.20 0.76
C ASN A 316 10.26 17.93 1.03
N GLU A 317 9.15 17.20 1.14
CA GLU A 317 7.85 17.72 1.56
C GLU A 317 7.90 18.47 2.90
N LEU A 318 8.72 18.00 3.86
CA LEU A 318 8.91 18.67 5.14
C LEU A 318 9.81 19.90 5.02
N VAL A 319 10.85 19.86 4.18
CA VAL A 319 11.70 21.03 3.85
C VAL A 319 10.88 22.14 3.18
N ASP A 320 9.97 21.82 2.26
CA ASP A 320 9.07 22.80 1.62
C ASP A 320 8.10 23.42 2.64
N LYS A 321 7.59 22.61 3.59
CA LYS A 321 6.72 23.08 4.68
C LYS A 321 7.46 23.96 5.69
N VAL A 322 8.75 23.70 5.94
CA VAL A 322 9.63 24.57 6.74
C VAL A 322 9.93 25.86 5.98
N THR A 323 10.45 25.78 4.77
CA THR A 323 10.82 26.94 3.92
C THR A 323 9.64 27.88 3.71
N SER A 324 8.46 27.34 3.38
CA SER A 324 7.24 28.14 3.22
C SER A 324 6.65 28.65 4.55
N SER A 325 7.14 28.19 5.70
CA SER A 325 6.83 28.78 7.02
C SER A 325 7.84 29.87 7.39
N GLU A 326 9.12 29.68 7.08
CA GLU A 326 10.18 30.68 7.23
C GLU A 326 9.90 31.91 6.37
N THR A 327 9.48 31.75 5.11
CA THR A 327 9.06 32.88 4.27
C THR A 327 7.91 33.67 4.90
N LYS A 328 6.92 33.00 5.51
CA LYS A 328 5.80 33.66 6.21
C LYS A 328 6.26 34.38 7.48
N VAL A 329 7.31 33.90 8.16
CA VAL A 329 7.94 34.63 9.26
C VAL A 329 8.59 35.91 8.73
N SER A 330 9.41 35.83 7.67
CA SER A 330 10.05 36.99 7.04
C SER A 330 9.05 38.03 6.51
N GLU A 331 7.92 37.59 5.92
CA GLU A 331 6.81 38.46 5.52
C GLU A 331 6.19 39.21 6.71
N MET A 332 5.97 38.49 7.83
CA MET A 332 5.38 39.06 9.05
C MET A 332 6.37 39.96 9.81
N GLU A 333 7.67 39.66 9.77
CA GLU A 333 8.73 40.53 10.28
C GLU A 333 8.80 41.83 9.46
N THR A 334 8.79 41.74 8.13
CA THR A 334 8.73 42.91 7.23
C THR A 334 7.50 43.78 7.52
N ALA A 335 6.31 43.17 7.68
CA ALA A 335 5.09 43.88 8.04
C ALA A 335 5.16 44.53 9.45
N VAL A 336 5.90 43.94 10.38
CA VAL A 336 6.18 44.53 11.70
C VAL A 336 7.16 45.70 11.61
N GLU A 337 8.16 45.66 10.72
CA GLU A 337 9.05 46.80 10.46
C GLU A 337 8.31 47.99 9.81
N ASP A 338 7.46 47.73 8.81
CA ASP A 338 6.61 48.75 8.17
C ASP A 338 5.69 49.44 9.21
N LEU A 339 5.04 48.65 10.08
CA LEU A 339 4.19 49.17 11.15
C LEU A 339 4.98 49.97 12.20
N GLN A 340 6.21 49.55 12.54
CA GLN A 340 7.10 50.33 13.41
C GLN A 340 7.49 51.67 12.77
N TRP A 341 7.78 51.68 11.46
CA TRP A 341 8.09 52.90 10.73
C TRP A 341 6.90 53.87 10.67
N ASP A 342 5.68 53.37 10.42
CA ASP A 342 4.47 54.19 10.43
C ASP A 342 4.12 54.73 11.83
N ILE A 343 4.34 53.94 12.89
CA ILE A 343 4.23 54.41 14.29
C ILE A 343 5.22 55.56 14.57
N GLU A 344 6.47 55.42 14.13
CA GLU A 344 7.52 56.42 14.37
C GLU A 344 7.30 57.70 13.54
N LYS A 345 6.77 57.56 12.32
CA LYS A 345 6.29 58.64 11.46
C LYS A 345 5.08 59.36 12.06
N LEU A 346 4.17 58.66 12.74
CA LEU A 346 3.07 59.24 13.51
C LEU A 346 3.58 60.01 14.74
N ARG A 347 4.50 59.45 15.53
CA ARG A 347 5.17 60.17 16.64
C ARG A 347 5.85 61.46 16.17
N LYS A 348 6.54 61.43 15.02
CA LYS A 348 7.16 62.61 14.41
C LYS A 348 6.15 63.67 13.93
N ARG A 349 4.90 63.29 13.62
CA ARG A 349 3.79 64.23 13.36
C ARG A 349 3.22 64.79 14.67
N GLU A 350 3.03 63.94 15.67
CA GLU A 350 2.57 64.33 17.02
C GLU A 350 3.52 65.35 17.67
N GLN A 351 4.84 65.10 17.63
CA GLN A 351 5.86 66.02 18.13
C GLN A 351 5.82 67.39 17.44
N LYS A 352 5.56 67.45 16.12
CA LYS A 352 5.40 68.71 15.38
C LYS A 352 4.13 69.46 15.82
N LEU A 353 3.01 68.75 16.00
CA LEU A 353 1.77 69.34 16.50
C LEU A 353 1.91 69.86 17.93
N ASN A 354 2.55 69.10 18.82
CA ASN A 354 2.86 69.53 20.18
C ASN A 354 3.81 70.75 20.21
N LYS A 355 4.78 70.83 19.30
CA LYS A 355 5.65 72.01 19.15
C LYS A 355 4.86 73.24 18.69
N HIS A 356 4.03 73.12 17.66
CA HIS A 356 3.20 74.23 17.18
C HIS A 356 2.15 74.67 18.22
N LEU A 357 1.63 73.75 19.03
CA LEU A 357 0.75 74.08 20.16
C LEU A 357 1.50 74.89 21.23
N ALA A 358 2.74 74.53 21.56
CA ALA A 358 3.58 75.30 22.46
C ALA A 358 3.92 76.69 21.90
N GLU A 359 4.32 76.77 20.63
CA GLU A 359 4.59 78.05 19.92
C GLU A 359 3.37 78.97 19.90
N ALA A 360 2.17 78.42 19.68
CA ALA A 360 0.92 79.19 19.68
C ALA A 360 0.55 79.70 21.09
N LEU A 361 0.77 78.89 22.13
CA LEU A 361 0.60 79.30 23.53
C LEU A 361 1.60 80.41 23.93
N GLU A 362 2.83 80.35 23.42
CA GLU A 362 3.88 81.34 23.68
C GLU A 362 3.61 82.67 22.95
N GLN A 363 3.12 82.62 21.71
CA GLN A 363 2.66 83.81 20.96
C GLN A 363 1.44 84.49 21.62
N LEU A 364 0.51 83.72 22.18
CA LEU A 364 -0.62 84.24 22.97
C LEU A 364 -0.17 85.00 24.23
N ASN A 365 1.03 84.69 24.73
CA ASN A 365 1.60 85.29 25.95
C ASN A 365 2.45 86.55 25.66
N SER A 366 2.86 86.79 24.41
CA SER A 366 3.73 87.92 24.01
C SER A 366 3.01 89.06 23.28
N GLY A 367 1.73 88.90 22.94
CA GLY A 367 0.97 89.79 22.04
C GLY A 367 0.57 91.19 22.55
N TYR A 368 1.23 91.75 23.57
CA TYR A 368 0.84 93.03 24.18
C TYR A 368 2.03 93.99 24.33
N TYR A 369 2.29 94.84 23.31
CA TYR A 369 2.66 96.28 23.45
C TYR A 369 3.07 96.94 22.11
N ALA A 370 2.59 98.17 21.91
CA ALA A 370 3.13 99.28 21.09
C ALA A 370 3.32 99.15 19.56
N SER A 371 2.70 100.08 18.80
CA SER A 371 3.38 100.90 17.79
C SER A 371 2.55 102.14 17.42
N GLY A 372 3.19 103.23 17.01
CA GLY A 372 2.54 104.44 16.46
C GLY A 372 3.36 105.73 16.60
N SER A 373 3.76 106.34 15.48
CA SER A 373 4.38 107.68 15.42
C SER A 373 4.39 108.24 13.99
N SER A 374 4.39 109.57 13.83
CA SER A 374 4.53 110.27 12.54
C SER A 374 5.03 111.72 12.73
N GLY A 375 5.53 112.37 11.68
CA GLY A 375 6.08 113.73 11.76
C GLY A 375 6.34 114.40 10.40
N GLY A 376 6.69 115.69 10.40
CA GLY A 376 6.97 116.49 9.19
C GLY A 376 7.46 117.92 9.49
N LEU A 377 8.01 118.60 8.48
CA LEU A 377 8.59 119.97 8.55
C LEU A 377 8.34 120.79 7.25
N PRO A 378 8.50 122.14 7.24
CA PRO A 378 7.85 123.00 6.23
C PRO A 378 8.71 124.05 5.47
N GLY A 379 8.31 124.36 4.23
CA GLY A 379 8.00 125.72 3.74
C GLY A 379 9.10 126.77 3.46
N GLY A 380 9.15 127.27 2.21
CA GLY A 380 9.87 128.48 1.79
C GLY A 380 9.34 129.05 0.46
N GLN A 381 9.48 130.35 0.17
CA GLN A 381 8.82 131.05 -0.94
C GLN A 381 9.81 131.84 -1.82
N ILE A 382 9.69 131.75 -3.15
CA ILE A 382 10.53 132.44 -4.16
C ILE A 382 9.67 132.95 -5.32
N THR A 383 9.98 134.13 -5.86
CA THR A 383 9.34 134.74 -7.05
C THR A 383 10.11 134.42 -8.34
N LEU A 384 9.42 134.33 -9.50
CA LEU A 384 10.01 133.87 -10.77
C LEU A 384 9.71 134.83 -11.95
N ASN A 385 10.66 134.88 -12.89
CA ASN A 385 10.66 135.77 -14.07
C ASN A 385 9.78 135.26 -15.24
N ILE A 386 9.33 136.17 -16.11
CA ILE A 386 8.36 135.92 -17.20
C ILE A 386 8.80 134.82 -18.19
N GLN A 387 10.04 134.84 -18.68
CA GLN A 387 10.53 133.79 -19.60
C GLN A 387 10.45 132.38 -18.98
N LYS A 388 10.57 132.28 -17.65
CA LYS A 388 10.44 131.02 -16.92
C LYS A 388 8.98 130.61 -16.72
N PHE A 389 8.04 131.55 -16.78
CA PHE A 389 6.60 131.25 -16.80
C PHE A 389 6.18 130.66 -18.16
N GLU A 390 6.71 131.19 -19.26
CA GLU A 390 6.45 130.70 -20.63
C GLU A 390 7.00 129.28 -20.81
N LEU A 391 8.24 129.02 -20.36
CA LEU A 391 8.80 127.66 -20.31
C LEU A 391 7.95 126.71 -19.45
N LEU A 392 7.51 127.14 -18.26
CA LEU A 392 6.59 126.35 -17.42
C LEU A 392 5.18 126.16 -18.03
N ASN A 393 4.82 126.87 -19.10
CA ASN A 393 3.55 126.67 -19.80
C ASN A 393 3.70 125.68 -20.96
N ALA A 394 4.77 125.77 -21.75
CA ALA A 394 5.12 124.74 -22.73
C ALA A 394 5.40 123.38 -22.05
N GLU A 395 6.09 123.37 -20.91
CA GLU A 395 6.31 122.18 -20.08
C GLU A 395 4.98 121.64 -19.50
N LEU A 396 4.01 122.50 -19.18
CA LEU A 396 2.68 122.08 -18.73
C LEU A 396 1.86 121.47 -19.87
N GLU A 397 1.89 122.05 -21.07
CA GLU A 397 1.23 121.55 -22.28
C GLU A 397 1.81 120.18 -22.68
N GLN A 398 3.14 120.04 -22.73
CA GLN A 398 3.81 118.76 -22.98
C GLN A 398 3.46 117.70 -21.92
N ASN A 399 3.36 118.07 -20.65
CA ASN A 399 2.92 117.15 -19.59
C ASN A 399 1.42 116.79 -19.70
N GLN A 400 0.57 117.66 -20.26
CA GLN A 400 -0.83 117.35 -20.54
C GLN A 400 -0.96 116.38 -21.72
N GLU A 401 -0.24 116.58 -22.81
CA GLU A 401 -0.17 115.62 -23.93
C GLU A 401 0.30 114.25 -23.44
N LEU A 402 1.40 114.21 -22.68
CA LEU A 402 1.99 112.96 -22.19
C LEU A 402 1.11 112.26 -21.13
N ALA A 403 0.27 113.01 -20.40
CA ALA A 403 -0.79 112.45 -19.55
C ALA A 403 -1.95 111.87 -20.38
N ASN A 404 -2.35 112.53 -21.48
CA ASN A 404 -3.40 112.06 -22.38
C ASN A 404 -2.98 110.79 -23.14
N SER A 405 -1.73 110.71 -23.63
CA SER A 405 -1.20 109.47 -24.22
C SER A 405 -1.22 108.32 -23.23
N ARG A 406 -0.79 108.55 -21.98
CA ARG A 406 -0.83 107.53 -20.92
C ARG A 406 -2.25 107.13 -20.50
N MET A 407 -3.24 108.01 -20.63
CA MET A 407 -4.66 107.64 -20.47
C MET A 407 -5.10 106.69 -21.59
N ALA A 408 -4.82 107.03 -22.85
CA ALA A 408 -5.18 106.19 -24.00
C ALA A 408 -4.48 104.82 -23.97
N GLU A 409 -3.22 104.75 -23.53
CA GLU A 409 -2.50 103.49 -23.30
C GLU A 409 -3.17 102.64 -22.20
N LEU A 410 -3.59 103.25 -21.08
CA LEU A 410 -4.29 102.55 -20.01
C LEU A 410 -5.69 102.08 -20.43
N GLU A 411 -6.42 102.88 -21.21
CA GLU A 411 -7.72 102.50 -21.77
C GLU A 411 -7.59 101.32 -22.76
N LYS A 412 -6.56 101.33 -23.62
CA LYS A 412 -6.23 100.22 -24.52
C LYS A 412 -5.86 98.94 -23.75
N LEU A 413 -4.96 99.04 -22.77
CA LEU A 413 -4.57 97.91 -21.92
C LEU A 413 -5.76 97.37 -21.10
N GLN A 414 -6.70 98.23 -20.71
CA GLN A 414 -7.92 97.81 -20.03
C GLN A 414 -8.90 97.09 -20.98
N GLN A 415 -8.97 97.47 -22.26
CA GLN A 415 -9.71 96.71 -23.27
C GLN A 415 -9.07 95.34 -23.53
N GLU A 416 -7.75 95.28 -23.75
CA GLU A 416 -7.00 94.04 -23.96
C GLU A 416 -7.16 93.08 -22.78
N LEU A 417 -7.12 93.58 -21.54
CA LEU A 417 -7.40 92.79 -20.34
C LEU A 417 -8.85 92.28 -20.29
N GLN A 418 -9.84 93.09 -20.69
CA GLN A 418 -11.23 92.65 -20.77
C GLN A 418 -11.47 91.62 -21.89
N GLU A 419 -10.66 91.63 -22.95
CA GLU A 419 -10.69 90.63 -24.02
C GLU A 419 -10.09 89.31 -23.55
N ALA A 420 -8.88 89.35 -22.96
CA ALA A 420 -8.22 88.18 -22.38
C ALA A 420 -9.07 87.52 -21.26
N VAL A 421 -9.77 88.30 -20.44
CA VAL A 421 -10.72 87.76 -19.44
C VAL A 421 -11.91 87.07 -20.10
N ARG A 422 -12.52 87.67 -21.14
CA ARG A 422 -13.62 87.05 -21.89
C ARG A 422 -13.20 85.76 -22.59
N GLU A 423 -12.01 85.71 -23.19
CA GLU A 423 -11.48 84.47 -23.76
C GLU A 423 -11.19 83.42 -22.68
N ASN A 424 -10.67 83.82 -21.52
CA ASN A 424 -10.41 82.89 -20.42
C ASN A 424 -11.71 82.31 -19.82
N GLU A 425 -12.78 83.10 -19.73
CA GLU A 425 -14.10 82.61 -19.34
C GLU A 425 -14.72 81.69 -20.40
N LYS A 426 -14.59 82.04 -21.69
CA LYS A 426 -15.04 81.16 -22.79
C LYS A 426 -14.31 79.82 -22.75
N LEU A 427 -12.98 79.82 -22.71
CA LEU A 427 -12.17 78.59 -22.64
C LEU A 427 -12.47 77.76 -21.39
N LYS A 428 -12.83 78.38 -20.26
CA LYS A 428 -13.32 77.67 -19.05
C LYS A 428 -14.70 77.03 -19.22
N ILE A 429 -15.57 77.58 -20.07
CA ILE A 429 -16.85 76.98 -20.41
C ILE A 429 -16.62 75.82 -21.40
N ASP A 430 -15.81 76.04 -22.43
CA ASP A 430 -15.45 75.04 -23.43
C ASP A 430 -14.76 73.81 -22.78
N LEU A 431 -13.82 74.03 -21.83
CA LEU A 431 -13.17 72.98 -21.04
C LEU A 431 -14.07 72.27 -20.02
N ARG A 432 -15.22 72.86 -19.64
CA ARG A 432 -16.22 72.21 -18.78
C ARG A 432 -17.23 71.38 -19.57
N ASN A 433 -17.44 71.73 -20.83
CA ASN A 433 -18.45 71.15 -21.72
C ASN A 433 -17.80 70.42 -22.90
N ILE A 434 -16.71 69.68 -22.65
CA ILE A 434 -16.04 68.86 -23.66
C ILE A 434 -17.04 67.82 -24.19
N PRO A 435 -17.32 67.77 -25.51
CA PRO A 435 -18.26 66.80 -26.06
C PRO A 435 -17.80 65.36 -25.84
N GLU A 436 -18.75 64.47 -25.59
CA GLU A 436 -18.48 63.06 -25.29
C GLU A 436 -17.78 62.36 -26.48
N GLU A 437 -18.01 62.85 -27.69
CA GLU A 437 -17.39 62.42 -28.95
C GLU A 437 -15.87 62.70 -28.95
N VAL A 438 -15.47 63.89 -28.49
CA VAL A 438 -14.04 64.25 -28.36
C VAL A 438 -13.36 63.36 -27.32
N VAL A 439 -14.04 63.05 -26.22
CA VAL A 439 -13.54 62.10 -25.21
C VAL A 439 -13.40 60.69 -25.82
N LYS A 440 -14.41 60.20 -26.56
CA LYS A 440 -14.37 58.89 -27.24
C LYS A 440 -13.26 58.80 -28.30
N GLU A 441 -12.92 59.92 -28.94
CA GLU A 441 -11.83 59.99 -29.90
C GLU A 441 -10.43 60.00 -29.25
N THR A 442 -10.28 60.30 -27.94
CA THR A 442 -8.97 60.26 -27.27
C THR A 442 -8.32 58.87 -27.34
N PRO A 443 -6.98 58.77 -27.49
CA PRO A 443 -6.29 57.49 -27.48
C PRO A 443 -6.44 56.78 -26.12
N GLU A 444 -6.54 57.52 -25.01
CA GLU A 444 -6.78 56.99 -23.67
C GLU A 444 -8.12 56.26 -23.59
N TYR A 445 -9.21 56.88 -24.06
CA TYR A 445 -10.54 56.24 -24.07
C TYR A 445 -10.55 55.01 -24.98
N ARG A 446 -10.00 55.10 -26.19
CA ARG A 446 -9.94 53.94 -27.10
C ARG A 446 -9.11 52.79 -26.53
N CYS A 447 -8.01 53.09 -25.84
CA CYS A 447 -7.20 52.09 -25.15
C CYS A 447 -8.00 51.43 -24.02
N LEU A 448 -8.71 52.22 -23.19
CA LEU A 448 -9.54 51.71 -22.10
C LEU A 448 -10.73 50.89 -22.62
N GLN A 449 -11.35 51.29 -23.73
CA GLN A 449 -12.43 50.56 -24.42
C GLN A 449 -11.94 49.21 -24.97
N SER A 450 -10.73 49.18 -25.54
CA SER A 450 -10.08 47.95 -26.01
C SER A 450 -9.78 47.00 -24.85
N GLN A 451 -9.16 47.51 -23.77
CA GLN A 451 -8.90 46.74 -22.54
C GLN A 451 -10.19 46.20 -21.91
N PHE A 452 -11.24 47.02 -21.82
CA PHE A 452 -12.55 46.58 -21.34
C PHE A 452 -13.15 45.48 -22.23
N SER A 453 -13.04 45.60 -23.55
CA SER A 453 -13.56 44.58 -24.48
C SER A 453 -12.80 43.25 -24.36
N LEU A 454 -11.47 43.30 -24.18
CA LEU A 454 -10.65 42.10 -23.90
C LEU A 454 -11.05 41.45 -22.57
N LEU A 455 -11.08 42.22 -21.47
CA LEU A 455 -11.45 41.71 -20.14
C LEU A 455 -12.90 41.20 -20.07
N TYR A 456 -13.82 41.81 -20.81
CA TYR A 456 -15.21 41.34 -20.94
C TYR A 456 -15.28 40.00 -21.67
N ASN A 457 -14.50 39.84 -22.76
CA ASN A 457 -14.43 38.58 -23.51
C ASN A 457 -13.70 37.47 -22.73
N GLU A 458 -12.61 37.79 -22.02
CA GLU A 458 -11.96 36.88 -21.06
C GLU A 458 -12.96 36.42 -19.98
N SER A 459 -13.66 37.36 -19.34
CA SER A 459 -14.67 37.05 -18.33
C SER A 459 -15.85 36.23 -18.88
N LEU A 460 -16.20 36.38 -20.15
CA LEU A 460 -17.24 35.59 -20.80
C LEU A 460 -16.74 34.17 -21.12
N GLY A 461 -15.49 34.03 -21.58
CA GLY A 461 -14.84 32.73 -21.81
C GLY A 461 -14.69 31.92 -20.53
N VAL A 462 -14.15 32.51 -19.46
CA VAL A 462 -14.02 31.89 -18.13
C VAL A 462 -15.39 31.49 -17.57
N LYS A 463 -16.44 32.28 -17.82
CA LYS A 463 -17.81 31.91 -17.42
C LYS A 463 -18.31 30.67 -18.18
N THR A 464 -18.11 30.61 -19.50
CA THR A 464 -18.49 29.44 -20.31
C THR A 464 -17.75 28.18 -19.83
N GLN A 465 -16.44 28.25 -19.63
CA GLN A 465 -15.63 27.16 -19.07
C GLN A 465 -16.11 26.70 -17.69
N LEU A 466 -16.52 27.63 -16.82
CA LEU A 466 -17.08 27.31 -15.51
C LEU A 466 -18.43 26.57 -15.61
N ASP A 467 -19.30 26.97 -16.53
CA ASP A 467 -20.60 26.33 -16.74
C ASP A 467 -20.46 24.97 -17.47
N GLU A 468 -19.48 24.81 -18.36
CA GLU A 468 -19.05 23.52 -18.92
C GLU A 468 -18.48 22.58 -17.86
N ALA A 469 -17.57 23.06 -17.00
CA ALA A 469 -17.01 22.29 -15.90
C ALA A 469 -18.09 21.84 -14.89
N ARG A 470 -19.10 22.69 -14.63
CA ARG A 470 -20.30 22.32 -13.85
C ARG A 470 -21.13 21.22 -14.52
N ALA A 471 -21.32 21.29 -15.84
CA ALA A 471 -22.04 20.27 -16.59
C ALA A 471 -21.29 18.92 -16.59
N LEU A 472 -19.97 18.95 -16.76
CA LEU A 472 -19.09 17.77 -16.67
C LEU A 472 -19.13 17.16 -15.25
N LEU A 473 -19.01 17.98 -14.20
CA LEU A 473 -19.10 17.55 -12.81
C LEU A 473 -20.45 16.90 -12.48
N LEU A 474 -21.56 17.49 -12.94
CA LEU A 474 -22.91 16.94 -12.77
C LEU A 474 -23.05 15.60 -13.52
N THR A 475 -22.51 15.50 -14.73
CA THR A 475 -22.55 14.27 -15.54
C THR A 475 -21.73 13.15 -14.89
N ALA A 476 -20.51 13.46 -14.42
CA ALA A 476 -19.66 12.52 -13.69
C ALA A 476 -20.30 12.06 -12.37
N LYS A 477 -20.91 12.97 -11.60
CA LYS A 477 -21.66 12.64 -10.38
C LYS A 477 -22.83 11.69 -10.67
N ASN A 478 -23.59 11.94 -11.74
CA ASN A 478 -24.72 11.10 -12.14
C ASN A 478 -24.26 9.72 -12.65
N ALA A 479 -23.11 9.64 -13.32
CA ALA A 479 -22.50 8.37 -13.71
C ALA A 479 -22.03 7.55 -12.48
N HIS A 480 -21.37 8.20 -11.53
CA HIS A 480 -20.92 7.57 -10.28
C HIS A 480 -22.11 7.10 -9.41
N LEU A 481 -23.22 7.85 -9.37
CA LEU A 481 -24.44 7.39 -8.70
C LEU A 481 -24.98 6.09 -9.30
N ARG A 482 -25.08 6.00 -10.63
CA ARG A 482 -25.50 4.77 -11.33
C ARG A 482 -24.55 3.60 -11.10
N GLN A 483 -23.25 3.87 -10.95
CA GLN A 483 -22.26 2.85 -10.62
C GLN A 483 -22.45 2.31 -9.20
N ILE A 484 -22.81 3.16 -8.23
CA ILE A 484 -23.21 2.72 -6.88
C ILE A 484 -24.49 1.90 -6.95
N GLU A 485 -25.54 2.37 -7.63
CA GLU A 485 -26.81 1.65 -7.81
C GLU A 485 -26.60 0.24 -8.41
N HIS A 486 -25.67 0.10 -9.35
CA HIS A 486 -25.29 -1.20 -9.94
C HIS A 486 -24.52 -2.08 -8.94
N MET A 487 -23.56 -1.53 -8.20
CA MET A 487 -22.82 -2.29 -7.17
C MET A 487 -23.74 -2.76 -6.03
N GLU A 488 -24.67 -1.92 -5.57
CA GLU A 488 -25.68 -2.29 -4.56
C GLU A 488 -26.61 -3.40 -5.07
N SER A 489 -27.01 -3.35 -6.34
CA SER A 489 -27.77 -4.43 -7.00
C SER A 489 -26.98 -5.74 -7.05
N ASP A 490 -25.70 -5.68 -7.40
CA ASP A 490 -24.85 -6.86 -7.54
C ASP A 490 -24.51 -7.49 -6.19
N GLU A 491 -24.22 -6.67 -5.16
CA GLU A 491 -24.07 -7.12 -3.76
C GLU A 491 -25.37 -7.78 -3.27
N LEU A 492 -26.53 -7.18 -3.53
CA LEU A 492 -27.83 -7.77 -3.19
C LEU A 492 -28.07 -9.09 -3.94
N SER A 493 -27.54 -9.24 -5.16
CA SER A 493 -27.59 -10.51 -5.92
C SER A 493 -26.68 -11.57 -5.28
N LEU A 494 -25.47 -11.20 -4.88
CA LEU A 494 -24.49 -12.10 -4.26
C LEU A 494 -24.96 -12.53 -2.86
N GLN A 495 -25.51 -11.61 -2.07
CA GLN A 495 -26.11 -11.90 -0.77
C GLN A 495 -27.33 -12.83 -0.88
N LYS A 496 -28.09 -12.79 -2.00
CA LYS A 496 -29.15 -13.77 -2.27
C LYS A 496 -28.58 -15.16 -2.60
N LYS A 497 -27.56 -15.24 -3.46
CA LYS A 497 -26.87 -16.50 -3.81
C LYS A 497 -26.27 -17.17 -2.56
N LEU A 498 -25.50 -16.42 -1.79
CA LEU A 498 -24.86 -16.90 -0.55
C LEU A 498 -25.91 -17.38 0.47
N ARG A 499 -27.06 -16.71 0.60
CA ARG A 499 -28.17 -17.20 1.44
C ARG A 499 -28.75 -18.52 0.93
N THR A 500 -28.92 -18.70 -0.38
CA THR A 500 -29.40 -19.97 -0.93
C THR A 500 -28.37 -21.10 -0.80
N GLU A 501 -27.08 -20.80 -0.93
CA GLU A 501 -25.98 -21.76 -0.70
C GLU A 501 -25.91 -22.18 0.77
N VAL A 502 -26.02 -21.23 1.72
CA VAL A 502 -26.09 -21.54 3.16
C VAL A 502 -27.28 -22.44 3.48
N ILE A 503 -28.47 -22.17 2.93
CA ILE A 503 -29.65 -23.03 3.13
C ILE A 503 -29.41 -24.45 2.58
N GLN A 504 -28.80 -24.58 1.39
CA GLN A 504 -28.45 -25.88 0.81
C GLN A 504 -27.41 -26.65 1.65
N LEU A 505 -26.45 -25.93 2.26
CA LEU A 505 -25.47 -26.50 3.18
C LEU A 505 -26.11 -26.91 4.52
N GLU A 506 -27.10 -26.16 5.02
CA GLU A 506 -27.90 -26.54 6.20
C GLU A 506 -28.77 -27.78 5.93
N ASP A 507 -29.43 -27.87 4.78
CA ASP A 507 -30.24 -29.02 4.36
C ASP A 507 -29.39 -30.28 4.17
N THR A 508 -28.24 -30.17 3.49
CA THR A 508 -27.32 -31.31 3.30
C THR A 508 -26.70 -31.76 4.61
N LEU A 509 -26.33 -30.83 5.51
CA LEU A 509 -25.85 -31.15 6.86
C LEU A 509 -26.95 -31.80 7.73
N ALA A 510 -28.22 -31.42 7.56
CA ALA A 510 -29.35 -32.09 8.20
C ALA A 510 -29.56 -33.51 7.67
N GLN A 511 -29.41 -33.72 6.35
CA GLN A 511 -29.48 -35.05 5.74
C GLN A 511 -28.34 -35.96 6.20
N VAL A 512 -27.08 -35.48 6.23
CA VAL A 512 -25.93 -36.26 6.74
C VAL A 512 -26.10 -36.61 8.23
N ARG A 513 -26.65 -35.70 9.06
CA ARG A 513 -26.99 -35.99 10.46
C ARG A 513 -28.04 -37.10 10.59
N LYS A 514 -29.05 -37.11 9.71
CA LYS A 514 -30.09 -38.14 9.66
C LYS A 514 -29.53 -39.50 9.21
N GLU A 515 -28.63 -39.52 8.23
CA GLU A 515 -27.93 -40.73 7.78
C GLU A 515 -27.01 -41.29 8.87
N TYR A 516 -26.30 -40.42 9.61
CA TYR A 516 -25.52 -40.81 10.78
C TYR A 516 -26.38 -41.44 11.88
N GLU A 517 -27.51 -40.84 12.25
CA GLU A 517 -28.37 -41.38 13.31
C GLU A 517 -29.08 -42.69 12.85
N MET A 518 -29.43 -42.82 11.57
CA MET A 518 -29.87 -44.10 10.98
C MET A 518 -28.81 -45.19 11.14
N LEU A 519 -27.58 -44.94 10.68
CA LEU A 519 -26.47 -45.89 10.75
C LEU A 519 -26.10 -46.25 12.20
N ARG A 520 -26.23 -45.28 13.12
CA ARG A 520 -26.07 -45.48 14.56
C ARG A 520 -27.16 -46.39 15.12
N ILE A 521 -28.42 -46.17 14.78
CA ILE A 521 -29.54 -47.03 15.20
C ILE A 521 -29.36 -48.46 14.65
N GLU A 522 -28.92 -48.60 13.40
CA GLU A 522 -28.56 -49.90 12.81
C GLU A 522 -27.40 -50.58 13.57
N PHE A 523 -26.38 -49.82 13.99
CA PHE A 523 -25.28 -50.35 14.81
C PHE A 523 -25.76 -50.78 16.20
N GLU A 524 -26.54 -49.94 16.90
CA GLU A 524 -27.10 -50.25 18.23
C GLU A 524 -28.04 -51.48 18.18
N GLN A 525 -28.83 -51.64 17.10
CA GLN A 525 -29.65 -52.83 16.87
C GLN A 525 -28.81 -54.10 16.61
N ASN A 526 -27.77 -54.01 15.77
CA ASN A 526 -26.87 -55.14 15.52
C ASN A 526 -26.10 -55.55 16.78
N LEU A 527 -25.67 -54.59 17.60
CA LEU A 527 -25.04 -54.85 18.90
C LEU A 527 -26.00 -55.58 19.84
N ALA A 528 -27.22 -55.08 20.01
CA ALA A 528 -28.24 -55.70 20.86
C ALA A 528 -28.63 -57.12 20.40
N ALA A 529 -28.68 -57.36 19.07
CA ALA A 529 -28.92 -58.70 18.52
C ALA A 529 -27.76 -59.66 18.83
N ASN A 530 -26.51 -59.19 18.75
CA ASN A 530 -25.33 -59.96 19.08
C ASN A 530 -25.24 -60.26 20.60
N GLU A 531 -25.62 -59.31 21.46
CA GLU A 531 -25.75 -59.54 22.90
C GLU A 531 -26.81 -60.61 23.22
N GLN A 532 -27.96 -60.60 22.55
CA GLN A 532 -29.01 -61.62 22.72
C GLN A 532 -28.56 -63.03 22.26
N ALA A 533 -27.64 -63.12 21.29
CA ALA A 533 -27.03 -64.39 20.90
C ALA A 533 -26.11 -64.98 21.99
N GLY A 534 -25.59 -64.14 22.91
CA GLY A 534 -24.71 -64.57 24.01
C GLY A 534 -25.34 -65.59 24.97
N PRO A 535 -26.50 -65.27 25.59
CA PRO A 535 -27.28 -66.19 26.42
C PRO A 535 -27.65 -67.48 25.68
N ILE A 536 -28.16 -67.40 24.45
CA ILE A 536 -28.58 -68.58 23.66
C ILE A 536 -27.38 -69.52 23.44
N ASN A 537 -26.22 -68.98 23.06
CA ASN A 537 -25.00 -69.78 22.91
C ASN A 537 -24.49 -70.34 24.25
N ARG A 538 -24.72 -69.67 25.38
CA ARG A 538 -24.39 -70.17 26.72
C ARG A 538 -25.33 -71.30 27.15
N GLU A 539 -26.63 -71.17 26.92
CA GLU A 539 -27.63 -72.21 27.17
C GLU A 539 -27.38 -73.44 26.28
N MET A 540 -27.06 -73.23 25.00
CA MET A 540 -26.68 -74.33 24.10
C MET A 540 -25.43 -75.07 24.61
N ARG A 541 -24.38 -74.35 25.09
CA ARG A 541 -23.21 -74.96 25.72
C ARG A 541 -23.56 -75.73 27.00
N HIS A 542 -24.43 -75.19 27.86
CA HIS A 542 -24.90 -75.88 29.06
C HIS A 542 -25.75 -77.12 28.73
N LEU A 543 -26.59 -77.07 27.69
CA LEU A 543 -27.38 -78.20 27.21
C LEU A 543 -26.46 -79.30 26.64
N ILE A 544 -25.47 -78.94 25.83
CA ILE A 544 -24.45 -79.88 25.31
C ILE A 544 -23.70 -80.54 26.48
N SER A 545 -23.24 -79.77 27.47
CA SER A 545 -22.54 -80.29 28.64
C SER A 545 -23.44 -81.19 29.52
N SER A 546 -24.71 -80.84 29.68
CA SER A 546 -25.71 -81.65 30.39
C SER A 546 -25.96 -82.98 29.66
N LEU A 547 -26.13 -82.95 28.33
CA LEU A 547 -26.28 -84.15 27.49
C LEU A 547 -25.01 -85.03 27.52
N GLN A 548 -23.82 -84.43 27.49
CA GLN A 548 -22.54 -85.14 27.64
C GLN A 548 -22.44 -85.82 29.01
N ASN A 549 -22.79 -85.13 30.10
CA ASN A 549 -22.83 -85.69 31.44
C ASN A 549 -23.85 -86.83 31.56
N HIS A 550 -25.04 -86.68 30.99
CA HIS A 550 -26.05 -87.74 30.99
C HIS A 550 -25.60 -88.96 30.16
N ASN A 551 -24.93 -88.74 29.03
CA ASN A 551 -24.31 -89.79 28.22
C ASN A 551 -23.16 -90.50 28.98
N HIS A 552 -22.35 -89.76 29.74
CA HIS A 552 -21.33 -90.32 30.63
C HIS A 552 -21.96 -91.15 31.76
N GLN A 553 -23.04 -90.66 32.37
CA GLN A 553 -23.73 -91.36 33.45
C GLN A 553 -24.41 -92.65 32.95
N LEU A 554 -25.03 -92.62 31.77
CA LEU A 554 -25.53 -93.82 31.07
C LEU A 554 -24.39 -94.81 30.74
N LYS A 555 -23.21 -94.34 30.31
CA LYS A 555 -22.02 -95.20 30.14
C LYS A 555 -21.57 -95.82 31.47
N GLY A 556 -21.59 -95.06 32.57
CA GLY A 556 -21.32 -95.55 33.92
C GLY A 556 -22.34 -96.59 34.40
N ASP A 557 -23.62 -96.40 34.09
CA ASP A 557 -24.67 -97.37 34.42
C ASP A 557 -24.61 -98.63 33.54
N VAL A 558 -24.28 -98.51 32.25
CA VAL A 558 -23.94 -99.66 31.40
C VAL A 558 -22.73 -100.43 31.96
N GLN A 559 -21.72 -99.75 32.54
CA GLN A 559 -20.65 -100.43 33.25
C GLN A 559 -21.12 -101.10 34.55
N ARG A 560 -22.01 -100.47 35.33
CA ARG A 560 -22.63 -101.10 36.52
C ARG A 560 -23.47 -102.32 36.17
N TYR A 561 -24.26 -102.27 35.09
CA TYR A 561 -25.02 -103.42 34.59
C TYR A 561 -24.10 -104.52 34.03
N LYS A 562 -23.03 -104.17 33.29
CA LYS A 562 -22.00 -105.15 32.89
C LYS A 562 -21.27 -105.78 34.08
N ARG A 563 -21.06 -105.02 35.17
CA ARG A 563 -20.49 -105.56 36.41
C ARG A 563 -21.46 -106.51 37.11
N LYS A 564 -22.72 -106.11 37.30
CA LYS A 564 -23.78 -106.99 37.82
C LYS A 564 -23.97 -108.24 36.98
N LEU A 565 -23.89 -108.14 35.65
CA LEU A 565 -23.94 -109.29 34.75
C LEU A 565 -22.74 -110.22 34.93
N ARG A 566 -21.53 -109.68 35.16
CA ARG A 566 -20.34 -110.49 35.51
C ARG A 566 -20.48 -111.12 36.90
N GLU A 567 -21.04 -110.41 37.87
CA GLU A 567 -21.30 -110.90 39.23
C GLU A 567 -22.32 -112.05 39.21
N THR A 568 -23.47 -111.89 38.53
CA THR A 568 -24.43 -112.99 38.36
C THR A 568 -23.89 -114.14 37.50
N GLN A 569 -23.05 -113.87 36.50
CA GLN A 569 -22.35 -114.92 35.75
C GLN A 569 -21.35 -115.67 36.64
N MET A 570 -20.69 -114.99 37.59
CA MET A 570 -19.84 -115.61 38.60
C MET A 570 -20.66 -116.42 39.62
N GLU A 571 -21.85 -115.97 40.02
CA GLU A 571 -22.76 -116.74 40.87
C GLU A 571 -23.32 -117.97 40.14
N ILE A 572 -23.71 -117.84 38.87
CA ILE A 572 -24.08 -118.97 38.00
C ILE A 572 -22.92 -119.97 37.87
N ASN A 573 -21.69 -119.49 37.71
CA ASN A 573 -20.52 -120.35 37.69
C ASN A 573 -20.21 -120.96 39.07
N LYS A 574 -20.47 -120.25 40.18
CA LYS A 574 -20.32 -120.76 41.55
C LYS A 574 -21.34 -121.85 41.87
N LEU A 575 -22.57 -121.73 41.36
CA LEU A 575 -23.60 -122.78 41.40
C LEU A 575 -23.22 -123.99 40.52
N LYS A 576 -22.60 -123.78 39.36
CA LYS A 576 -22.01 -124.87 38.55
C LYS A 576 -20.84 -125.56 39.27
N CYS A 577 -19.98 -124.81 39.96
CA CYS A 577 -18.85 -125.33 40.73
C CYS A 577 -19.23 -126.08 42.02
N GLN A 578 -20.53 -126.21 42.35
CA GLN A 578 -21.02 -127.16 43.36
C GLN A 578 -21.34 -128.55 42.77
N SER A 579 -21.11 -128.78 41.46
CA SER A 579 -21.33 -130.07 40.79
C SER A 579 -20.26 -130.35 39.73
N GLY A 580 -19.02 -130.59 40.15
CA GLY A 580 -17.93 -131.07 39.29
C GLY A 580 -16.54 -130.88 39.90
N GLU A 581 -16.05 -131.87 40.64
CA GLU A 581 -14.74 -131.82 41.32
C GLU A 581 -13.55 -132.18 40.41
N SER A 582 -12.38 -131.61 40.74
CA SER A 582 -11.02 -132.05 40.38
C SER A 582 -10.61 -132.02 38.88
N GLY A 583 -9.42 -131.52 38.49
CA GLY A 583 -8.27 -130.94 39.22
C GLY A 583 -7.46 -129.97 38.32
N SER A 584 -6.58 -129.10 38.82
CA SER A 584 -5.28 -129.38 39.50
C SER A 584 -4.22 -130.00 38.55
N VAL A 585 -2.95 -129.55 38.43
CA VAL A 585 -2.22 -128.40 39.06
C VAL A 585 -0.83 -128.17 38.38
N LEU A 586 -0.05 -127.17 38.85
CA LEU A 586 1.36 -126.75 38.54
C LEU A 586 1.52 -125.55 37.55
N MET A 587 2.06 -124.38 37.97
CA MET A 587 3.45 -123.96 38.35
C MET A 587 4.36 -123.69 37.12
N LEU A 588 5.31 -122.74 37.09
CA LEU A 588 6.05 -122.03 38.16
C LEU A 588 6.28 -120.51 37.85
N GLU A 589 7.12 -119.83 38.66
CA GLU A 589 7.49 -118.40 38.75
C GLU A 589 8.37 -117.89 37.55
N GLU A 590 8.92 -116.65 37.42
CA GLU A 590 9.52 -115.70 38.40
C GLU A 590 9.69 -114.24 37.82
N THR A 591 9.59 -113.20 38.69
CA THR A 591 10.37 -111.90 38.82
C THR A 591 10.97 -111.11 37.60
N VAL A 592 11.30 -109.78 37.59
CA VAL A 592 11.17 -108.55 38.46
C VAL A 592 11.61 -107.28 37.65
N SER A 593 11.42 -106.07 38.22
CA SER A 593 12.02 -104.73 37.88
C SER A 593 11.23 -103.88 36.85
N ASP A 594 10.93 -102.58 37.00
CA ASP A 594 11.22 -101.46 37.94
C ASP A 594 12.16 -100.33 37.41
N GLY A 595 11.82 -99.07 37.76
CA GLY A 595 12.50 -97.79 37.45
C GLY A 595 12.03 -97.05 36.17
N GLY A 596 11.75 -95.74 36.14
CA GLY A 596 11.55 -94.73 37.22
C GLY A 596 11.89 -93.27 36.83
N LEU A 597 11.27 -92.27 37.49
CA LEU A 597 11.74 -90.87 37.70
C LEU A 597 11.80 -89.90 36.46
N ASP A 598 11.71 -88.55 36.54
CA ASP A 598 11.25 -87.57 37.57
C ASP A 598 10.87 -86.19 36.91
N VAL A 599 10.45 -85.19 37.69
CA VAL A 599 9.72 -83.93 37.37
C VAL A 599 10.57 -82.68 37.03
N LYS A 600 10.08 -81.83 36.10
CA LYS A 600 10.02 -80.32 36.18
C LYS A 600 9.32 -79.70 34.94
N LYS A 601 8.31 -78.84 35.12
CA LYS A 601 8.33 -77.35 35.16
C LYS A 601 8.86 -76.72 33.86
N GLU A 602 8.31 -75.64 33.29
CA GLU A 602 7.09 -74.79 33.38
C GLU A 602 7.48 -73.50 32.60
N GLU A 603 6.52 -72.66 32.20
CA GLU A 603 6.73 -71.32 31.60
C GLU A 603 7.31 -71.26 30.16
N ASP A 604 6.42 -71.41 29.16
CA ASP A 604 6.23 -70.40 28.09
C ASP A 604 4.82 -70.58 27.49
N ASP A 605 3.91 -69.64 27.75
CA ASP A 605 2.47 -69.76 27.48
C ASP A 605 2.05 -69.28 26.06
N ASP A 606 0.75 -69.39 25.75
CA ASP A 606 0.04 -68.76 24.62
C ASP A 606 0.31 -69.26 23.17
N GLN A 607 1.01 -70.39 22.95
CA GLN A 607 1.01 -71.06 21.62
C GLN A 607 0.67 -72.57 21.59
N GLU A 608 0.85 -73.33 22.69
CA GLU A 608 0.53 -74.77 22.65
C GLU A 608 -0.98 -75.09 22.72
N GLU A 609 -1.81 -74.17 23.23
CA GLU A 609 -3.21 -74.47 23.59
C GLU A 609 -4.15 -74.74 22.40
N GLU A 610 -3.78 -74.36 21.17
CA GLU A 610 -4.55 -74.70 19.95
C GLU A 610 -4.01 -75.96 19.24
N GLU A 611 -2.69 -76.20 19.25
CA GLU A 611 -2.11 -77.46 18.78
C GLU A 611 -2.52 -78.64 19.68
N GLU A 612 -2.55 -78.47 21.01
CA GLU A 612 -2.96 -79.55 21.91
C GLU A 612 -4.43 -79.95 21.68
N ARG A 613 -5.33 -79.00 21.38
CA ARG A 613 -6.74 -79.30 21.04
C ARG A 613 -6.86 -80.16 19.77
N ARG A 614 -5.99 -79.94 18.76
CA ARG A 614 -5.92 -80.80 17.56
C ARG A 614 -5.30 -82.16 17.86
N ARG A 615 -4.14 -82.18 18.54
CA ARG A 615 -3.42 -83.40 18.93
C ARG A 615 -4.23 -84.27 19.89
N GLU A 616 -5.07 -83.71 20.77
CA GLU A 616 -5.98 -84.50 21.61
C GLU A 616 -7.18 -85.05 20.82
N LEU A 617 -7.77 -84.31 19.88
CA LEU A 617 -8.83 -84.86 19.02
C LEU A 617 -8.31 -86.06 18.20
N GLU A 618 -7.06 -85.98 17.75
CA GLU A 618 -6.37 -87.07 17.06
C GLU A 618 -6.01 -88.24 18.00
N ARG A 619 -5.45 -87.96 19.20
CA ARG A 619 -5.23 -88.97 20.25
C ARG A 619 -6.54 -89.65 20.68
N GLN A 620 -7.68 -88.96 20.69
CA GLN A 620 -8.99 -89.57 20.94
C GLN A 620 -9.39 -90.54 19.83
N ARG A 621 -9.24 -90.15 18.55
CA ARG A 621 -9.50 -91.03 17.39
C ARG A 621 -8.56 -92.24 17.35
N ALA A 622 -7.28 -92.05 17.68
CA ALA A 622 -6.31 -93.15 17.82
C ALA A 622 -6.71 -94.12 18.95
N ARG A 623 -7.06 -93.60 20.14
CA ARG A 623 -7.58 -94.38 21.27
C ARG A 623 -8.91 -95.07 20.97
N GLU A 624 -9.67 -94.65 19.96
CA GLU A 624 -10.88 -95.35 19.52
C GLU A 624 -10.57 -96.49 18.55
N ARG A 625 -9.69 -96.27 17.55
CA ARG A 625 -9.17 -97.31 16.65
C ARG A 625 -8.44 -98.43 17.41
N GLU A 626 -7.61 -98.06 18.40
CA GLU A 626 -6.88 -99.01 19.25
C GLU A 626 -7.83 -99.90 20.07
N ARG A 627 -8.91 -99.33 20.62
CA ARG A 627 -9.98 -100.05 21.33
C ARG A 627 -10.90 -100.87 20.43
N GLU A 628 -10.82 -100.69 19.11
CA GLU A 628 -11.51 -101.53 18.12
C GLU A 628 -10.62 -102.73 17.75
N ALA A 629 -9.34 -102.48 17.45
CA ALA A 629 -8.33 -103.51 17.19
C ALA A 629 -8.12 -104.45 18.40
N GLU A 630 -8.18 -103.94 19.63
CA GLU A 630 -8.14 -104.76 20.85
C GLU A 630 -9.32 -105.75 20.93
N ARG A 631 -10.53 -105.32 20.54
CA ARG A 631 -11.74 -106.18 20.52
C ARG A 631 -11.72 -107.23 19.42
N GLU A 632 -10.97 -107.00 18.34
CA GLU A 632 -10.77 -107.99 17.29
C GLU A 632 -9.73 -109.05 17.70
N ARG A 633 -8.60 -108.59 18.27
CA ARG A 633 -7.57 -109.45 18.85
C ARG A 633 -8.09 -110.30 20.02
N GLU A 634 -9.09 -109.83 20.77
CA GLU A 634 -9.78 -110.62 21.80
C GLU A 634 -10.62 -111.77 21.19
N ARG A 635 -11.31 -111.52 20.06
CA ARG A 635 -12.14 -112.52 19.35
C ARG A 635 -11.34 -113.60 18.64
N GLU A 636 -10.14 -113.29 18.17
CA GLU A 636 -9.24 -114.29 17.57
C GLU A 636 -8.71 -115.27 18.65
N ARG A 637 -8.26 -114.73 19.79
CA ARG A 637 -7.80 -115.50 20.95
C ARG A 637 -8.88 -116.38 21.57
N GLU A 638 -10.16 -116.02 21.42
CA GLU A 638 -11.29 -116.86 21.83
C GLU A 638 -11.47 -118.09 20.93
N ARG A 639 -11.27 -117.94 19.61
CA ARG A 639 -11.39 -119.04 18.63
C ARG A 639 -10.24 -120.04 18.69
N GLU A 640 -9.04 -119.59 19.04
CA GLU A 640 -7.87 -120.46 19.18
C GLU A 640 -7.96 -121.34 20.44
N ARG A 641 -8.42 -120.78 21.57
CA ARG A 641 -8.65 -121.53 22.82
C ARG A 641 -9.61 -122.71 22.64
N GLN A 642 -10.67 -122.54 21.84
CA GLN A 642 -11.66 -123.58 21.57
C GLN A 642 -11.08 -124.83 20.87
N ARG A 643 -9.96 -124.70 20.13
CA ARG A 643 -9.28 -125.85 19.50
C ARG A 643 -8.34 -126.61 20.45
N SER A 644 -7.93 -126.00 21.56
CA SER A 644 -6.97 -126.59 22.50
C SER A 644 -7.61 -127.54 23.54
N GLU A 645 -8.88 -127.34 23.89
CA GLU A 645 -9.58 -128.17 24.87
C GLU A 645 -10.08 -129.52 24.32
N GLU A 646 -10.44 -129.61 23.04
CA GLU A 646 -11.00 -130.86 22.48
C GLU A 646 -9.96 -131.98 22.39
N LEU A 647 -8.68 -131.64 22.16
CA LEU A 647 -7.60 -132.61 22.00
C LEU A 647 -7.25 -133.31 23.32
N LYS A 648 -7.33 -132.61 24.46
CA LYS A 648 -6.91 -133.11 25.78
C LYS A 648 -7.89 -134.08 26.45
N ARG A 649 -9.06 -134.34 25.84
CA ARG A 649 -10.05 -135.30 26.37
C ARG A 649 -9.83 -136.76 25.93
N LYS A 650 -9.05 -137.02 24.88
CA LYS A 650 -9.00 -138.35 24.23
C LYS A 650 -7.95 -139.32 24.82
N ASP A 651 -6.93 -138.81 25.52
CA ASP A 651 -5.83 -139.63 26.06
C ASP A 651 -6.02 -140.13 27.51
N SER A 652 -7.07 -139.67 28.21
CA SER A 652 -7.27 -139.99 29.64
C SER A 652 -7.94 -141.35 29.88
N ASP A 653 -8.75 -141.84 28.93
CA ASP A 653 -9.57 -143.05 29.11
C ASP A 653 -8.88 -144.33 28.61
N THR A 654 -7.98 -144.22 27.63
CA THR A 654 -7.12 -145.34 27.18
C THR A 654 -6.21 -145.87 28.29
N LEU A 655 -5.71 -144.98 29.16
CA LEU A 655 -4.82 -145.33 30.28
C LEU A 655 -5.52 -145.98 31.49
N LYS A 656 -6.85 -146.07 31.51
CA LYS A 656 -7.62 -146.73 32.59
C LYS A 656 -7.88 -148.20 32.31
N MET A 657 -8.18 -148.59 31.07
CA MET A 657 -8.53 -149.99 30.74
C MET A 657 -7.34 -150.95 30.92
N LEU A 658 -6.14 -150.55 30.48
CA LEU A 658 -4.93 -151.40 30.51
C LEU A 658 -4.44 -151.78 31.92
N ARG A 659 -5.00 -151.21 32.99
CA ARG A 659 -4.69 -151.60 34.37
C ARG A 659 -5.61 -152.68 34.95
N ALA A 660 -6.72 -153.02 34.29
CA ALA A 660 -7.67 -154.02 34.78
C ALA A 660 -7.23 -155.47 34.49
N GLU A 661 -6.67 -155.71 33.31
CA GLU A 661 -6.43 -157.07 32.81
C GLU A 661 -5.25 -157.78 33.50
N LEU A 662 -4.21 -157.02 33.87
CA LEU A 662 -2.99 -157.55 34.49
C LEU A 662 -3.23 -158.29 35.82
N LYS A 663 -4.30 -157.96 36.56
CA LYS A 663 -4.57 -158.52 37.89
C LYS A 663 -5.20 -159.92 37.84
N LYS A 664 -5.81 -160.32 36.71
CA LYS A 664 -6.58 -161.57 36.59
C LYS A 664 -5.73 -162.81 36.26
N ALA A 665 -4.47 -162.62 35.88
CA ALA A 665 -3.58 -163.68 35.43
C ALA A 665 -2.72 -164.34 36.53
N GLN A 666 -2.75 -163.84 37.77
CA GLN A 666 -1.82 -164.25 38.84
C GLN A 666 -2.38 -165.28 39.83
N GLU A 667 -3.67 -165.62 39.75
CA GLU A 667 -4.33 -166.49 40.74
C GLU A 667 -4.34 -167.97 40.30
N SER A 668 -4.50 -168.25 39.01
CA SER A 668 -4.56 -169.60 38.42
C SER A 668 -3.26 -170.42 38.52
N GLN A 669 -2.14 -169.80 38.90
CA GLN A 669 -0.84 -170.48 39.00
C GLN A 669 -0.70 -171.34 40.28
N LYS A 670 -1.57 -171.18 41.28
CA LYS A 670 -1.35 -171.73 42.64
C LYS A 670 -1.94 -173.12 42.87
N GLU A 671 -2.98 -173.52 42.15
CA GLU A 671 -3.72 -174.77 42.43
C GLU A 671 -3.00 -176.03 41.94
N MET A 672 -2.24 -175.93 40.83
CA MET A 672 -1.60 -177.07 40.16
C MET A 672 -0.57 -177.83 41.02
N LYS A 673 -0.11 -177.24 42.14
CA LYS A 673 0.92 -177.83 43.00
C LYS A 673 0.42 -178.98 43.89
N LEU A 674 -0.89 -179.09 44.15
CA LEU A 674 -1.42 -179.98 45.19
C LEU A 674 -1.62 -181.44 44.75
N LEU A 675 -1.68 -181.73 43.45
CA LEU A 675 -2.04 -183.06 42.93
C LEU A 675 -0.89 -184.10 42.92
N LEU A 676 0.35 -183.70 43.21
CA LEU A 676 1.53 -184.53 42.91
C LEU A 676 1.92 -185.56 43.99
N ASP A 677 1.60 -185.32 45.26
CA ASP A 677 2.21 -186.07 46.38
C ASP A 677 1.50 -187.39 46.74
N MET A 678 0.21 -187.57 46.42
CA MET A 678 -0.57 -188.73 46.86
C MET A 678 -0.36 -190.02 46.03
N TYR A 679 0.69 -190.06 45.19
CA TYR A 679 0.91 -191.11 44.17
C TYR A 679 1.86 -192.25 44.60
N LYS A 680 2.10 -192.45 45.91
CA LYS A 680 3.28 -193.21 46.41
C LYS A 680 3.03 -194.55 47.15
N SER A 681 1.80 -195.06 47.27
CA SER A 681 1.52 -196.31 48.00
C SER A 681 0.54 -197.24 47.26
N ALA A 682 1.06 -198.30 46.63
CA ALA A 682 0.29 -199.27 45.84
C ALA A 682 0.44 -200.72 46.33
N PRO A 683 -0.52 -201.61 45.99
CA PRO A 683 -0.14 -202.91 45.44
C PRO A 683 -0.91 -203.23 44.13
N LYS A 684 -0.23 -203.44 42.99
CA LYS A 684 0.58 -204.61 42.57
C LYS A 684 -0.18 -205.76 41.89
N GLU A 685 -1.51 -205.80 41.90
CA GLU A 685 -2.28 -206.47 40.81
C GLU A 685 -2.40 -205.52 39.57
N GLN A 686 -2.17 -204.24 39.83
CA GLN A 686 -2.09 -203.11 38.90
C GLN A 686 -0.85 -203.14 37.97
N ARG A 687 -0.62 -204.25 37.25
CA ARG A 687 0.47 -204.35 36.25
C ARG A 687 -0.06 -204.66 34.85
N ASP A 688 -0.98 -205.61 34.70
CA ASP A 688 -1.39 -206.06 33.36
C ASP A 688 -2.40 -205.10 32.68
N LYS A 689 -3.09 -204.26 33.46
CA LYS A 689 -3.88 -203.13 32.94
C LYS A 689 -3.02 -202.00 32.33
N VAL A 690 -1.71 -201.98 32.57
CA VAL A 690 -0.83 -200.87 32.15
C VAL A 690 -0.57 -200.87 30.65
N GLN A 691 -0.47 -202.03 30.00
CA GLN A 691 -0.18 -202.10 28.56
C GLN A 691 -1.33 -201.55 27.69
N LEU A 692 -2.59 -201.84 28.04
CA LEU A 692 -3.75 -201.28 27.34
C LEU A 692 -3.89 -199.75 27.56
N MET A 693 -3.63 -199.28 28.79
CA MET A 693 -3.62 -197.84 29.11
C MET A 693 -2.46 -197.07 28.43
N ALA A 694 -1.40 -197.76 27.99
CA ALA A 694 -0.30 -197.15 27.23
C ALA A 694 -0.69 -196.89 25.77
N ALA A 695 -1.43 -197.82 25.13
CA ALA A 695 -1.92 -197.67 23.77
C ALA A 695 -2.92 -196.50 23.65
N GLU A 696 -3.89 -196.40 24.57
CA GLU A 696 -4.90 -195.33 24.54
C GLU A 696 -4.28 -193.93 24.75
N ARG A 697 -3.31 -193.80 25.67
CA ARG A 697 -2.62 -192.52 25.89
C ARG A 697 -1.83 -192.05 24.68
N LYS A 698 -1.20 -192.96 23.93
CA LYS A 698 -0.43 -192.59 22.74
C LYS A 698 -1.35 -192.00 21.66
N SER A 699 -2.48 -192.65 21.41
CA SER A 699 -3.51 -192.16 20.48
C SER A 699 -4.07 -190.79 20.87
N LYS A 700 -4.32 -190.53 22.17
CA LYS A 700 -4.78 -189.21 22.64
C LYS A 700 -3.72 -188.12 22.49
N ALA A 701 -2.45 -188.41 22.79
CA ALA A 701 -1.36 -187.45 22.65
C ALA A 701 -1.18 -186.99 21.18
N GLU A 702 -1.22 -187.92 20.23
CA GLU A 702 -1.10 -187.62 18.79
C GLU A 702 -2.27 -186.76 18.27
N VAL A 703 -3.48 -186.92 18.82
CA VAL A 703 -4.66 -186.10 18.50
C VAL A 703 -4.55 -184.68 19.08
N ASP A 704 -4.07 -184.52 20.31
CA ASP A 704 -3.95 -183.20 20.93
C ASP A 704 -2.77 -182.39 20.35
N GLU A 705 -1.66 -183.02 19.93
CA GLU A 705 -0.56 -182.35 19.23
C GLU A 705 -1.01 -181.76 17.87
N LEU A 706 -1.82 -182.50 17.11
CA LEU A 706 -2.43 -182.01 15.87
C LEU A 706 -3.39 -180.83 16.14
N ARG A 707 -4.18 -180.89 17.21
CA ARG A 707 -5.07 -179.80 17.64
C ARG A 707 -4.33 -178.56 18.13
N GLN A 708 -3.06 -178.68 18.54
CA GLN A 708 -2.24 -177.52 18.86
C GLN A 708 -1.68 -176.86 17.59
N ARG A 709 -1.14 -177.65 16.64
CA ARG A 709 -0.63 -177.12 15.35
C ARG A 709 -1.66 -176.34 14.54
N VAL A 710 -2.94 -176.73 14.57
CA VAL A 710 -4.02 -175.97 13.90
C VAL A 710 -4.18 -174.56 14.50
N ARG A 711 -4.21 -174.45 15.83
CA ARG A 711 -4.35 -173.14 16.51
C ARG A 711 -3.15 -172.23 16.27
N GLU A 712 -1.95 -172.79 16.20
CA GLU A 712 -0.71 -172.06 15.86
C GLU A 712 -0.63 -171.61 14.39
N LEU A 713 -1.45 -172.16 13.49
CA LEU A 713 -1.61 -171.69 12.10
C LEU A 713 -2.60 -170.52 12.05
N GLU A 714 -3.79 -170.68 12.62
CA GLU A 714 -4.81 -169.61 12.61
C GLU A 714 -4.37 -168.34 13.37
N GLU A 715 -3.47 -168.43 14.35
CA GLU A 715 -2.90 -167.25 15.00
C GLU A 715 -1.93 -166.47 14.12
N ARG A 716 -1.24 -167.11 13.15
CA ARG A 716 -0.33 -166.41 12.23
C ARG A 716 -1.09 -165.66 11.15
N GLU A 717 -2.09 -166.31 10.54
CA GLU A 717 -2.96 -165.69 9.54
C GLU A 717 -3.60 -164.39 10.05
N ARG A 718 -4.16 -164.41 11.27
CA ARG A 718 -4.73 -163.22 11.92
C ARG A 718 -3.70 -162.12 12.23
N LYS A 719 -2.42 -162.47 12.43
CA LYS A 719 -1.33 -161.51 12.69
C LYS A 719 -0.72 -160.92 11.41
N GLU A 720 -0.84 -161.61 10.27
CA GLU A 720 -0.41 -161.10 8.96
C GLU A 720 -1.50 -160.24 8.31
N SER A 721 -2.76 -160.68 8.34
CA SER A 721 -3.91 -159.91 7.85
C SER A 721 -4.00 -158.51 8.48
N LYS A 722 -3.66 -158.38 9.77
CA LYS A 722 -3.71 -157.08 10.47
C LYS A 722 -2.65 -156.07 10.00
N LYS A 723 -1.45 -156.54 9.63
CA LYS A 723 -0.36 -155.66 9.16
C LYS A 723 -0.65 -154.99 7.82
N LEU A 724 -1.30 -155.73 6.91
CA LEU A 724 -1.67 -155.24 5.57
C LEU A 724 -2.69 -154.09 5.61
N ALA A 725 -3.50 -153.98 6.67
CA ALA A 725 -4.44 -152.88 6.84
C ALA A 725 -3.74 -151.56 7.27
N ASP A 726 -2.73 -151.65 8.15
CA ASP A 726 -2.08 -150.48 8.73
C ASP A 726 -1.18 -149.73 7.71
N GLU A 727 -0.52 -150.44 6.78
CA GLU A 727 0.35 -149.83 5.76
C GLU A 727 -0.39 -149.02 4.67
N ASP A 728 -1.67 -149.31 4.43
CA ASP A 728 -2.47 -148.59 3.44
C ASP A 728 -3.12 -147.33 4.06
N ALA A 729 -3.47 -147.38 5.35
CA ALA A 729 -3.89 -146.20 6.11
C ALA A 729 -2.77 -145.15 6.21
N LEU A 730 -1.54 -145.57 6.52
CA LEU A 730 -0.39 -144.66 6.66
C LEU A 730 -0.01 -143.93 5.36
N ARG A 731 -0.24 -144.54 4.18
CA ARG A 731 -0.03 -143.86 2.89
C ARG A 731 -1.06 -142.76 2.62
N LYS A 732 -2.33 -143.00 2.97
CA LYS A 732 -3.41 -142.02 2.80
C LYS A 732 -3.24 -140.81 3.70
N ILE A 733 -2.72 -141.01 4.92
CA ILE A 733 -2.38 -139.93 5.85
C ILE A 733 -1.30 -139.01 5.24
N ARG A 734 -0.19 -139.55 4.73
CA ARG A 734 0.89 -138.74 4.14
C ARG A 734 0.44 -137.87 2.96
N VAL A 735 -0.38 -138.43 2.05
CA VAL A 735 -0.92 -137.65 0.92
C VAL A 735 -1.87 -136.54 1.39
N ALA A 736 -2.59 -136.73 2.50
CA ALA A 736 -3.38 -135.68 3.14
C ALA A 736 -2.49 -134.62 3.82
N GLU A 737 -1.40 -135.02 4.48
CA GLU A 737 -0.43 -134.11 5.10
C GLU A 737 0.29 -133.25 4.04
N GLU A 738 0.75 -133.85 2.94
CA GLU A 738 1.37 -133.16 1.79
C GLU A 738 0.41 -132.16 1.12
N THR A 739 -0.88 -132.50 0.98
CA THR A 739 -1.89 -131.58 0.44
C THR A 739 -2.27 -130.47 1.42
N ILE A 740 -2.27 -130.74 2.74
CA ILE A 740 -2.43 -129.70 3.77
C ILE A 740 -1.25 -128.73 3.74
N GLU A 741 0.00 -129.20 3.65
CA GLU A 741 1.18 -128.34 3.57
C GLU A 741 1.16 -127.49 2.29
N HIS A 742 0.76 -128.06 1.15
CA HIS A 742 0.62 -127.32 -0.11
C HIS A 742 -0.48 -126.24 -0.04
N LEU A 743 -1.60 -126.52 0.62
CA LEU A 743 -2.68 -125.55 0.85
C LEU A 743 -2.27 -124.47 1.86
N GLN A 744 -1.51 -124.80 2.89
CA GLN A 744 -0.93 -123.83 3.83
C GLN A 744 0.04 -122.87 3.13
N LYS A 745 0.95 -123.39 2.30
CA LYS A 745 1.89 -122.57 1.50
C LYS A 745 1.16 -121.64 0.53
N LYS A 746 0.07 -122.10 -0.09
CA LYS A 746 -0.81 -121.24 -0.91
C LYS A 746 -1.49 -120.17 -0.09
N LEU A 747 -2.05 -120.51 1.08
CA LEU A 747 -2.69 -119.55 1.98
C LEU A 747 -1.71 -118.49 2.52
N THR A 748 -0.44 -118.83 2.75
CA THR A 748 0.58 -117.84 3.11
C THR A 748 0.98 -116.96 1.93
N ALA A 749 1.02 -117.49 0.71
CA ALA A 749 1.30 -116.70 -0.48
C ALA A 749 0.17 -115.70 -0.78
N THR A 750 -1.10 -116.14 -0.78
CA THR A 750 -2.24 -115.22 -1.00
C THR A 750 -2.35 -114.17 0.09
N LYS A 751 -1.99 -114.49 1.35
CA LYS A 751 -1.90 -113.49 2.42
C LYS A 751 -0.81 -112.44 2.17
N GLN A 752 0.35 -112.85 1.67
CA GLN A 752 1.42 -111.91 1.32
C GLN A 752 1.05 -111.04 0.11
N GLU A 753 0.28 -111.59 -0.84
CA GLU A 753 -0.32 -110.83 -1.95
C GLU A 753 -1.39 -109.84 -1.45
N GLU A 754 -2.27 -110.25 -0.52
CA GLU A 754 -3.25 -109.37 0.14
C GLU A 754 -2.58 -108.26 0.97
N GLU A 755 -1.55 -108.58 1.77
CA GLU A 755 -0.77 -107.62 2.55
C GLU A 755 0.01 -106.63 1.66
N ALA A 756 0.54 -107.09 0.52
CA ALA A 756 1.17 -106.22 -0.47
C ALA A 756 0.17 -105.28 -1.15
N LEU A 757 -1.00 -105.79 -1.57
CA LEU A 757 -2.05 -104.96 -2.17
C LEU A 757 -2.65 -103.95 -1.19
N LEU A 758 -2.74 -104.28 0.10
CA LEU A 758 -3.10 -103.31 1.14
C LEU A 758 -2.04 -102.21 1.27
N SER A 759 -0.74 -102.57 1.27
CA SER A 759 0.36 -101.59 1.29
C SER A 759 0.38 -100.68 0.05
N GLU A 760 0.11 -101.23 -1.14
CA GLU A 760 -0.04 -100.44 -2.37
C GLU A 760 -1.26 -99.52 -2.33
N MET A 761 -2.37 -99.98 -1.74
CA MET A 761 -3.58 -99.17 -1.54
C MET A 761 -3.35 -98.05 -0.53
N ASP A 762 -2.66 -98.29 0.58
CA ASP A 762 -2.33 -97.28 1.59
C ASP A 762 -1.38 -96.21 1.01
N VAL A 763 -0.36 -96.61 0.26
CA VAL A 763 0.55 -95.68 -0.45
C VAL A 763 -0.20 -94.87 -1.51
N THR A 764 -1.12 -95.49 -2.25
CA THR A 764 -1.96 -94.80 -3.24
C THR A 764 -2.96 -93.85 -2.57
N GLY A 765 -3.49 -94.23 -1.40
CA GLY A 765 -4.34 -93.39 -0.55
C GLY A 765 -3.61 -92.15 -0.07
N GLN A 766 -2.42 -92.30 0.51
CA GLN A 766 -1.59 -91.18 0.94
C GLN A 766 -1.24 -90.24 -0.23
N ALA A 767 -0.84 -90.79 -1.39
CA ALA A 767 -0.56 -89.99 -2.58
C ALA A 767 -1.80 -89.22 -3.10
N PHE A 768 -3.01 -89.74 -2.89
CA PHE A 768 -4.25 -89.04 -3.21
C PHE A 768 -4.59 -87.97 -2.16
N GLU A 769 -4.42 -88.24 -0.87
CA GLU A 769 -4.62 -87.26 0.20
C GLU A 769 -3.63 -86.08 0.08
N ASP A 770 -2.33 -86.35 -0.17
CA ASP A 770 -1.30 -85.36 -0.41
C ASP A 770 -1.64 -84.47 -1.63
N MET A 771 -2.09 -85.09 -2.73
CA MET A 771 -2.54 -84.39 -3.94
C MET A 771 -3.81 -83.57 -3.70
N GLN A 772 -4.75 -84.07 -2.89
CA GLN A 772 -5.97 -83.36 -2.52
C GLN A 772 -5.66 -82.16 -1.61
N GLU A 773 -4.72 -82.29 -0.67
CA GLU A 773 -4.27 -81.17 0.15
C GLU A 773 -3.49 -80.14 -0.67
N GLN A 774 -2.61 -80.58 -1.58
CA GLN A 774 -1.93 -79.70 -2.53
C GLN A 774 -2.93 -78.91 -3.39
N ASN A 775 -3.98 -79.57 -3.89
CA ASN A 775 -5.05 -78.92 -4.65
C ASN A 775 -5.82 -77.90 -3.78
N SER A 776 -6.15 -78.26 -2.53
CA SER A 776 -6.78 -77.35 -1.56
C SER A 776 -5.92 -76.10 -1.29
N ARG A 777 -4.61 -76.29 -1.06
CA ARG A 777 -3.62 -75.20 -0.88
C ARG A 777 -3.53 -74.30 -2.12
N LEU A 778 -3.52 -74.87 -3.34
CA LEU A 778 -3.52 -74.10 -4.58
C LEU A 778 -4.83 -73.31 -4.78
N MET A 779 -5.98 -73.90 -4.46
CA MET A 779 -7.29 -73.24 -4.49
C MET A 779 -7.41 -72.11 -3.45
N GLN A 780 -6.76 -72.26 -2.30
CA GLN A 780 -6.64 -71.17 -1.32
C GLN A 780 -5.74 -70.04 -1.86
N GLN A 781 -4.55 -70.36 -2.38
CA GLN A 781 -3.65 -69.35 -2.97
C GLN A 781 -4.26 -68.60 -4.17
N LEU A 782 -5.17 -69.24 -4.92
CA LEU A 782 -5.95 -68.57 -5.97
C LEU A 782 -6.90 -67.52 -5.36
N ARG A 783 -7.70 -67.89 -4.35
CA ARG A 783 -8.59 -66.96 -3.65
C ARG A 783 -7.83 -65.80 -3.01
N GLU A 784 -6.71 -66.06 -2.35
CA GLU A 784 -5.87 -65.04 -1.73
C GLU A 784 -5.30 -64.05 -2.76
N LYS A 785 -4.95 -64.53 -3.97
CA LYS A 785 -4.53 -63.66 -5.09
C LYS A 785 -5.71 -62.88 -5.68
N ASP A 786 -6.89 -63.48 -5.79
CA ASP A 786 -8.08 -62.79 -6.27
C ASP A 786 -8.52 -61.69 -5.28
N ASP A 787 -8.52 -61.96 -3.97
CA ASP A 787 -8.77 -60.96 -2.92
C ASP A 787 -7.73 -59.83 -2.94
N ALA A 788 -6.45 -60.15 -3.19
CA ALA A 788 -5.41 -59.15 -3.38
C ALA A 788 -5.65 -58.30 -4.65
N ASN A 789 -6.05 -58.93 -5.76
CA ASN A 789 -6.42 -58.24 -7.00
C ASN A 789 -7.64 -57.33 -6.81
N PHE A 790 -8.67 -57.76 -6.07
CA PHE A 790 -9.83 -56.93 -5.75
C PHE A 790 -9.46 -55.72 -4.86
N LYS A 791 -8.56 -55.89 -3.88
CA LYS A 791 -8.03 -54.78 -3.07
C LYS A 791 -7.26 -53.78 -3.93
N LEU A 792 -6.30 -54.24 -4.73
CA LEU A 792 -5.52 -53.40 -5.64
C LEU A 792 -6.40 -52.69 -6.68
N MET A 793 -7.45 -53.35 -7.18
CA MET A 793 -8.42 -52.73 -8.10
C MET A 793 -9.27 -51.66 -7.39
N SER A 794 -9.69 -51.88 -6.13
CA SER A 794 -10.37 -50.88 -5.31
C SER A 794 -9.48 -49.67 -5.01
N GLU A 795 -8.22 -49.90 -4.66
CA GLU A 795 -7.21 -48.85 -4.43
C GLU A 795 -6.90 -48.06 -5.70
N ARG A 796 -6.79 -48.73 -6.85
CA ARG A 796 -6.66 -48.08 -8.17
C ARG A 796 -7.87 -47.21 -8.50
N ILE A 797 -9.09 -47.67 -8.24
CA ILE A 797 -10.31 -46.88 -8.45
C ILE A 797 -10.33 -45.65 -7.53
N LYS A 798 -10.01 -45.82 -6.23
CA LYS A 798 -9.90 -44.71 -5.26
C LYS A 798 -8.83 -43.70 -5.67
N SER A 799 -7.64 -44.16 -6.06
CA SER A 799 -6.53 -43.33 -6.52
C SER A 799 -6.88 -42.54 -7.79
N ASN A 800 -7.56 -43.17 -8.76
CA ASN A 800 -8.08 -42.48 -9.93
C ASN A 800 -9.14 -41.42 -9.58
N GLN A 801 -10.03 -41.71 -8.61
CA GLN A 801 -11.04 -40.75 -8.15
C GLN A 801 -10.40 -39.54 -7.44
N ILE A 802 -9.42 -39.77 -6.57
CA ILE A 802 -8.64 -38.73 -5.90
C ILE A 802 -7.85 -37.90 -6.93
N TYR A 803 -7.19 -38.54 -7.90
CA TYR A 803 -6.47 -37.86 -8.98
C TYR A 803 -7.39 -37.04 -9.90
N LYS A 804 -8.66 -37.46 -10.07
CA LYS A 804 -9.68 -36.65 -10.75
C LYS A 804 -10.03 -35.41 -9.92
N LEU A 805 -10.36 -35.57 -8.64
CA LEU A 805 -10.70 -34.45 -7.75
C LEU A 805 -9.55 -33.44 -7.65
N LEU A 806 -8.30 -33.90 -7.46
CA LEU A 806 -7.10 -33.05 -7.45
C LEU A 806 -6.84 -32.33 -8.79
N ARG A 807 -7.40 -32.81 -9.90
CA ARG A 807 -7.38 -32.10 -11.19
C ARG A 807 -8.48 -31.05 -11.25
N GLU A 808 -9.69 -31.39 -10.81
CA GLU A 808 -10.84 -30.47 -10.75
C GLU A 808 -10.53 -29.30 -9.81
N GLU A 809 -10.00 -29.54 -8.60
CA GLU A 809 -9.48 -28.52 -7.67
C GLU A 809 -8.36 -27.66 -8.30
N LYS A 810 -7.46 -28.25 -9.10
CA LYS A 810 -6.39 -27.51 -9.78
C LYS A 810 -6.92 -26.62 -10.89
N GLU A 811 -7.94 -27.07 -11.62
CA GLU A 811 -8.60 -26.30 -12.68
C GLU A 811 -9.40 -25.14 -12.07
N GLU A 812 -10.15 -25.37 -10.97
CA GLU A 812 -10.81 -24.32 -10.19
C GLU A 812 -9.82 -23.27 -9.62
N LEU A 813 -8.67 -23.71 -9.10
CA LEU A 813 -7.62 -22.79 -8.63
C LEU A 813 -6.97 -21.99 -9.78
N ALA A 814 -6.85 -22.58 -10.97
CA ALA A 814 -6.35 -21.88 -12.16
C ALA A 814 -7.34 -20.79 -12.61
N ASP A 815 -8.64 -21.07 -12.62
CA ASP A 815 -9.69 -20.10 -12.95
C ASP A 815 -9.79 -18.98 -11.91
N GLN A 816 -9.60 -19.28 -10.62
CA GLN A 816 -9.48 -18.27 -9.57
C GLN A 816 -8.27 -17.36 -9.80
N VAL A 817 -7.10 -17.91 -10.10
CA VAL A 817 -5.87 -17.14 -10.41
C VAL A 817 -6.05 -16.29 -11.68
N LEU A 818 -6.73 -16.81 -12.72
CA LEU A 818 -7.05 -16.06 -13.94
C LEU A 818 -8.04 -14.92 -13.65
N THR A 819 -9.02 -15.14 -12.78
CA THR A 819 -9.98 -14.13 -12.33
C THR A 819 -9.29 -13.01 -11.56
N PHE A 820 -8.46 -13.35 -10.56
CA PHE A 820 -7.67 -12.36 -9.82
C PHE A 820 -6.68 -11.61 -10.73
N LYS A 821 -6.03 -12.29 -11.67
CA LYS A 821 -5.17 -11.61 -12.65
C LYS A 821 -5.96 -10.62 -13.49
N THR A 822 -7.11 -11.00 -14.03
CA THR A 822 -7.98 -10.10 -14.81
C THR A 822 -8.44 -8.90 -13.97
N GLN A 823 -8.69 -9.10 -12.68
CA GLN A 823 -9.03 -8.02 -11.74
C GLN A 823 -7.84 -7.09 -11.46
N VAL A 824 -6.62 -7.61 -11.34
CA VAL A 824 -5.37 -6.83 -11.18
C VAL A 824 -5.07 -6.04 -12.46
N ASP A 825 -5.14 -6.68 -13.63
CA ASP A 825 -4.92 -6.02 -14.92
C ASP A 825 -5.94 -4.87 -15.14
N ALA A 826 -7.20 -5.05 -14.72
CA ALA A 826 -8.21 -4.00 -14.72
C ALA A 826 -7.95 -2.87 -13.71
N GLN A 827 -7.42 -3.19 -12.52
CA GLN A 827 -7.01 -2.18 -11.53
C GLN A 827 -5.80 -1.36 -12.01
N LEU A 828 -4.80 -2.01 -12.62
CA LEU A 828 -3.64 -1.32 -13.21
C LEU A 828 -4.07 -0.34 -14.30
N LEU A 829 -5.02 -0.71 -15.17
CA LEU A 829 -5.60 0.19 -16.17
C LEU A 829 -6.37 1.38 -15.56
N VAL A 830 -6.94 1.23 -14.35
CA VAL A 830 -7.55 2.34 -13.61
C VAL A 830 -6.48 3.24 -12.97
N VAL A 831 -5.41 2.67 -12.41
CA VAL A 831 -4.27 3.42 -11.86
C VAL A 831 -3.61 4.26 -12.95
N GLN A 832 -3.27 3.67 -14.10
CA GLN A 832 -2.70 4.40 -15.24
C GLN A 832 -3.58 5.57 -15.68
N LYS A 833 -4.91 5.39 -15.72
CA LYS A 833 -5.88 6.45 -16.06
C LYS A 833 -6.11 7.49 -14.96
N LEU A 834 -5.57 7.27 -13.76
CA LEU A 834 -5.50 8.27 -12.70
C LEU A 834 -4.17 9.02 -12.77
N GLU A 835 -3.05 8.33 -13.01
CA GLU A 835 -1.72 8.92 -13.25
C GLU A 835 -1.73 9.85 -14.47
N GLU A 836 -2.33 9.43 -15.59
CA GLU A 836 -2.53 10.26 -16.79
C GLU A 836 -3.32 11.53 -16.49
N LYS A 837 -4.35 11.44 -15.64
CA LYS A 837 -5.15 12.61 -15.21
C LYS A 837 -4.39 13.49 -14.24
N GLU A 838 -3.60 12.91 -13.35
CA GLU A 838 -2.78 13.66 -12.41
C GLU A 838 -1.74 14.48 -13.16
N GLY A 839 -1.02 13.90 -14.14
CA GLY A 839 -0.09 14.64 -14.99
C GLY A 839 -0.74 15.79 -15.77
N ILE A 840 -1.97 15.60 -16.27
CA ILE A 840 -2.76 16.67 -16.92
C ILE A 840 -3.12 17.77 -15.91
N LEU A 841 -3.53 17.41 -14.69
CA LEU A 841 -3.89 18.37 -13.64
C LEU A 841 -2.67 19.14 -13.10
N GLN A 842 -1.54 18.46 -12.89
CA GLN A 842 -0.26 19.09 -12.52
C GLN A 842 0.20 20.09 -13.60
N SER A 843 0.13 19.70 -14.87
CA SER A 843 0.41 20.60 -16.01
C SER A 843 -0.51 21.82 -16.04
N SER A 844 -1.82 21.62 -15.82
CA SER A 844 -2.80 22.71 -15.72
C SER A 844 -2.57 23.63 -14.51
N LEU A 845 -2.09 23.09 -13.38
CA LEU A 845 -1.74 23.89 -12.21
C LEU A 845 -0.51 24.76 -12.48
N ALA A 846 0.56 24.18 -13.02
CA ALA A 846 1.77 24.92 -13.38
C ALA A 846 1.50 26.05 -14.41
N ALA A 847 0.56 25.82 -15.34
CA ALA A 847 0.11 26.86 -16.28
C ALA A 847 -0.64 28.01 -15.55
N LEU A 848 -1.55 27.69 -14.63
CA LEU A 848 -2.28 28.69 -13.82
C LEU A 848 -1.37 29.44 -12.85
N GLU A 849 -0.36 28.78 -12.28
CA GLU A 849 0.66 29.41 -11.43
C GLU A 849 1.53 30.39 -12.23
N LYS A 850 1.95 30.01 -13.45
CA LYS A 850 2.66 30.90 -14.37
C LYS A 850 1.80 32.12 -14.76
N GLU A 851 0.50 31.93 -15.02
CA GLU A 851 -0.40 33.06 -15.27
C GLU A 851 -0.57 33.96 -14.03
N LEU A 852 -0.77 33.37 -12.85
CA LEU A 852 -0.91 34.10 -11.58
C LEU A 852 0.34 34.95 -11.29
N ALA A 853 1.54 34.42 -11.53
CA ALA A 853 2.79 35.15 -11.40
C ALA A 853 2.84 36.36 -12.36
N LEU A 854 2.48 36.19 -13.64
CA LEU A 854 2.44 37.27 -14.63
C LEU A 854 1.38 38.34 -14.29
N ARG A 855 0.18 37.93 -13.87
CA ARG A 855 -0.90 38.83 -13.42
C ARG A 855 -0.48 39.61 -12.16
N THR A 856 0.29 38.98 -11.26
CA THR A 856 0.85 39.63 -10.05
C THR A 856 1.95 40.64 -10.39
N GLN A 857 2.87 40.30 -11.30
CA GLN A 857 3.90 41.21 -11.79
C GLN A 857 3.30 42.45 -12.49
N ALA A 858 2.24 42.24 -13.29
CA ALA A 858 1.49 43.34 -13.91
C ALA A 858 0.77 44.22 -12.88
N LEU A 859 0.20 43.62 -11.81
CA LEU A 859 -0.40 44.36 -10.69
C LEU A 859 0.64 45.25 -9.99
N GLU A 860 1.84 44.73 -9.71
CA GLU A 860 2.93 45.51 -9.13
C GLU A 860 3.39 46.66 -10.02
N LEU A 861 3.59 46.41 -11.32
CA LEU A 861 3.95 47.45 -12.28
C LEU A 861 2.92 48.59 -12.27
N ASN A 862 1.64 48.25 -12.23
CA ASN A 862 0.55 49.23 -12.19
C ASN A 862 0.45 49.95 -10.84
N LYS A 863 0.75 49.28 -9.71
CA LYS A 863 0.90 49.95 -8.39
C LYS A 863 2.03 50.98 -8.40
N ARG A 864 3.20 50.65 -8.96
CA ARG A 864 4.36 51.56 -9.06
C ARG A 864 4.00 52.79 -9.90
N LYS A 865 3.44 52.59 -11.10
CA LYS A 865 2.93 53.67 -11.98
C LYS A 865 1.87 54.55 -11.30
N ALA A 866 0.97 53.98 -10.50
CA ALA A 866 -0.03 54.74 -9.76
C ALA A 866 0.58 55.62 -8.66
N VAL A 867 1.62 55.14 -7.98
CA VAL A 867 2.38 55.92 -6.98
C VAL A 867 3.18 57.04 -7.67
N GLU A 868 3.85 56.75 -8.78
CA GLU A 868 4.58 57.73 -9.60
C GLU A 868 3.65 58.85 -10.10
N ALA A 869 2.47 58.49 -10.63
CA ALA A 869 1.47 59.45 -11.07
C ALA A 869 0.89 60.30 -9.91
N ALA A 870 0.68 59.69 -8.73
CA ALA A 870 0.23 60.41 -7.54
C ALA A 870 1.28 61.40 -7.02
N GLN A 871 2.56 61.04 -7.03
CA GLN A 871 3.66 61.94 -6.67
C GLN A 871 3.75 63.11 -7.66
N LEU A 872 3.71 62.83 -8.97
CA LEU A 872 3.74 63.85 -10.02
C LEU A 872 2.57 64.85 -9.88
N ALA A 873 1.38 64.36 -9.53
CA ALA A 873 0.21 65.20 -9.30
C ALA A 873 0.36 66.14 -8.08
N GLU A 874 0.95 65.67 -6.99
CA GLU A 874 1.21 66.49 -5.80
C GLU A 874 2.36 67.49 -6.06
N ASP A 875 3.42 67.10 -6.79
CA ASP A 875 4.50 68.00 -7.20
C ASP A 875 3.97 69.15 -8.10
N LEU A 876 3.10 68.83 -9.08
CA LEU A 876 2.42 69.81 -9.91
C LEU A 876 1.48 70.72 -9.10
N LYS A 877 0.82 70.18 -8.07
CA LYS A 877 -0.01 70.96 -7.14
C LYS A 877 0.82 71.93 -6.28
N VAL A 878 1.99 71.52 -5.78
CA VAL A 878 2.92 72.42 -5.08
C VAL A 878 3.43 73.54 -6.02
N GLN A 879 3.72 73.22 -7.29
CA GLN A 879 4.07 74.24 -8.30
C GLN A 879 2.91 75.20 -8.58
N LEU A 880 1.66 74.71 -8.63
CA LEU A 880 0.46 75.53 -8.77
C LEU A 880 0.24 76.45 -7.56
N GLU A 881 0.41 75.95 -6.33
CA GLU A 881 0.31 76.76 -5.11
C GLU A 881 1.40 77.84 -5.05
N HIS A 882 2.64 77.50 -5.43
CA HIS A 882 3.77 78.45 -5.48
C HIS A 882 3.58 79.54 -6.56
N THR A 883 3.06 79.18 -7.73
CA THR A 883 2.75 80.16 -8.79
C THR A 883 1.55 81.05 -8.42
N GLN A 884 0.52 80.50 -7.77
CA GLN A 884 -0.59 81.29 -7.21
C GLN A 884 -0.12 82.26 -6.10
N ALA A 885 0.83 81.87 -5.26
CA ALA A 885 1.41 82.76 -4.25
C ALA A 885 2.11 83.96 -4.89
N LYS A 886 3.01 83.73 -5.85
CA LYS A 886 3.68 84.79 -6.63
C LYS A 886 2.67 85.70 -7.35
N LEU A 887 1.61 85.13 -7.91
CA LEU A 887 0.58 85.90 -8.61
C LEU A 887 -0.20 86.82 -7.65
N LYS A 888 -0.48 86.38 -6.41
CA LYS A 888 -1.05 87.22 -5.34
C LYS A 888 -0.09 88.33 -4.89
N GLU A 889 1.21 88.04 -4.73
CA GLU A 889 2.23 89.06 -4.41
C GLU A 889 2.30 90.15 -5.49
N ILE A 890 2.31 89.76 -6.76
CA ILE A 890 2.30 90.68 -7.90
C ILE A 890 1.00 91.49 -7.93
N GLN A 891 -0.17 90.88 -7.69
CA GLN A 891 -1.45 91.59 -7.60
C GLN A 891 -1.47 92.63 -6.47
N THR A 892 -0.96 92.29 -5.28
CA THR A 892 -0.84 93.24 -4.16
C THR A 892 0.10 94.39 -4.52
N SER A 893 1.28 94.11 -5.08
CA SER A 893 2.23 95.13 -5.52
C SER A 893 1.65 96.07 -6.60
N VAL A 894 0.88 95.54 -7.56
CA VAL A 894 0.19 96.34 -8.58
C VAL A 894 -0.90 97.23 -7.95
N LEU A 895 -1.65 96.73 -6.96
CA LEU A 895 -2.62 97.51 -6.19
C LEU A 895 -1.96 98.63 -5.37
N GLU A 896 -0.85 98.33 -4.70
CA GLU A 896 -0.09 99.32 -3.92
C GLU A 896 0.47 100.43 -4.82
N ASN A 897 1.13 100.06 -5.93
CA ASN A 897 1.63 101.00 -6.93
C ASN A 897 0.51 101.85 -7.56
N ARG A 898 -0.66 101.24 -7.85
CA ARG A 898 -1.84 101.96 -8.32
C ARG A 898 -2.30 103.00 -7.30
N THR A 899 -2.50 102.61 -6.05
CA THR A 899 -2.94 103.56 -5.01
C THR A 899 -1.89 104.63 -4.72
N ALA A 900 -0.59 104.34 -4.84
CA ALA A 900 0.48 105.34 -4.75
C ALA A 900 0.37 106.37 -5.88
N ARG A 901 0.23 105.93 -7.14
CA ARG A 901 0.04 106.80 -8.30
C ARG A 901 -1.26 107.60 -8.26
N GLU A 902 -2.34 107.05 -7.70
CA GLU A 902 -3.58 107.78 -7.44
C GLU A 902 -3.39 108.86 -6.36
N ARG A 903 -2.69 108.58 -5.26
CA ARG A 903 -2.30 109.59 -4.24
C ARG A 903 -1.44 110.71 -4.85
N GLU A 904 -0.44 110.36 -5.67
CA GLU A 904 0.41 111.33 -6.36
C GLU A 904 -0.39 112.19 -7.35
N SER A 905 -1.29 111.60 -8.14
CA SER A 905 -2.20 112.34 -9.02
C SER A 905 -3.07 113.33 -8.22
N SER A 906 -3.59 112.92 -7.06
CA SER A 906 -4.36 113.78 -6.15
C SER A 906 -3.52 114.84 -5.43
N ASN A 907 -2.21 114.64 -5.28
CA ASN A 907 -1.28 115.66 -4.79
C ASN A 907 -0.95 116.66 -5.91
N LEU A 908 -0.67 116.18 -7.13
CA LEU A 908 -0.38 116.98 -8.32
C LEU A 908 -1.56 117.88 -8.68
N LYS A 909 -2.80 117.37 -8.65
CA LYS A 909 -4.02 118.17 -8.88
C LYS A 909 -4.15 119.31 -7.88
N ARG A 910 -3.94 119.06 -6.58
CA ARG A 910 -3.92 120.12 -5.55
C ARG A 910 -2.80 121.14 -5.76
N ALA A 911 -1.60 120.68 -6.14
CA ALA A 911 -0.49 121.57 -6.47
C ALA A 911 -0.78 122.44 -7.72
N GLN A 912 -1.45 121.88 -8.73
CA GLN A 912 -1.92 122.62 -9.92
C GLN A 912 -3.05 123.61 -9.57
N GLU A 913 -3.97 123.25 -8.69
CA GLU A 913 -5.02 124.13 -8.17
C GLU A 913 -4.43 125.31 -7.40
N ASP A 914 -3.52 125.08 -6.44
CA ASP A 914 -2.83 126.15 -5.71
C ASP A 914 -1.88 126.96 -6.62
N LEU A 915 -1.23 126.35 -7.61
CA LEU A 915 -0.52 127.10 -8.67
C LEU A 915 -1.50 128.01 -9.44
N SER A 916 -2.68 127.53 -9.84
CA SER A 916 -3.69 128.36 -10.52
C SER A 916 -4.17 129.51 -9.63
N ARG A 917 -4.29 129.27 -8.33
CA ARG A 917 -4.69 130.24 -7.30
C ARG A 917 -3.60 131.28 -7.06
N LEU A 918 -2.32 130.88 -7.07
CA LEU A 918 -1.16 131.77 -6.99
C LEU A 918 -0.99 132.57 -8.28
N ARG A 919 -1.13 131.94 -9.47
CA ARG A 919 -1.18 132.64 -10.77
C ARG A 919 -2.28 133.73 -10.76
N ARG A 920 -3.50 133.41 -10.31
CA ARG A 920 -4.60 134.39 -10.16
C ARG A 920 -4.33 135.49 -9.12
N LYS A 921 -3.52 135.26 -8.09
CA LYS A 921 -3.07 136.30 -7.13
C LYS A 921 -2.00 137.20 -7.75
N LEU A 922 -0.99 136.61 -8.39
CA LEU A 922 0.07 137.33 -9.10
C LEU A 922 -0.49 138.21 -10.21
N GLU A 923 -1.48 137.72 -10.96
CA GLU A 923 -2.16 138.49 -12.01
C GLU A 923 -2.96 139.67 -11.47
N LYS A 924 -3.51 139.55 -10.24
CA LYS A 924 -4.11 140.69 -9.54
C LYS A 924 -3.07 141.70 -9.06
N GLN A 925 -1.88 141.26 -8.62
CA GLN A 925 -0.79 142.17 -8.24
C GLN A 925 -0.21 142.91 -9.46
N LYS A 926 0.04 142.21 -10.57
CA LYS A 926 0.44 142.85 -11.85
C LYS A 926 -0.56 143.89 -12.33
N LYS A 927 -1.87 143.66 -12.15
CA LYS A 927 -2.91 144.65 -12.47
C LYS A 927 -2.97 145.85 -11.50
N VAL A 928 -2.32 145.78 -10.34
CA VAL A 928 -2.11 146.93 -9.45
C VAL A 928 -0.83 147.69 -9.80
N GLU A 929 0.18 147.03 -10.39
CA GLU A 929 1.45 147.65 -10.79
C GLU A 929 1.42 148.35 -12.17
N VAL A 930 0.33 148.24 -12.94
CA VAL A 930 0.24 148.71 -14.35
C VAL A 930 -0.82 149.81 -14.57
N TYR A 931 -1.49 150.30 -13.53
CA TYR A 931 -2.37 151.48 -13.63
C TYR A 931 -1.75 152.72 -12.97
N THR A 932 -1.33 153.67 -13.81
CA THR A 932 -0.91 155.01 -13.39
C THR A 932 -2.12 155.90 -13.11
N ASP A 933 -2.72 155.79 -11.92
CA ASP A 933 -3.95 156.55 -11.57
C ASP A 933 -3.97 157.13 -10.14
N ALA A 934 -2.81 157.20 -9.47
CA ALA A 934 -2.72 157.85 -8.16
C ALA A 934 -3.12 159.34 -8.19
N ASP A 935 -2.80 160.03 -9.30
CA ASP A 935 -3.11 161.45 -9.48
C ASP A 935 -4.60 161.70 -9.73
N GLU A 936 -5.32 160.90 -10.53
CA GLU A 936 -6.78 161.10 -10.73
C GLU A 936 -7.55 160.88 -9.42
N ILE A 937 -7.20 159.85 -8.63
CA ILE A 937 -7.82 159.58 -7.33
C ILE A 937 -7.62 160.78 -6.38
N LEU A 938 -6.39 161.34 -6.30
CA LEU A 938 -6.10 162.51 -5.49
C LEU A 938 -6.79 163.79 -6.02
N GLN A 939 -6.84 163.98 -7.33
CA GLN A 939 -7.53 165.13 -7.94
C GLN A 939 -9.03 165.11 -7.62
N GLU A 940 -9.66 163.93 -7.69
CA GLU A 940 -11.09 163.77 -7.46
C GLU A 940 -11.46 163.86 -5.97
N GLU A 941 -10.63 163.35 -5.06
CA GLU A 941 -10.78 163.65 -3.62
C GLU A 941 -10.68 165.16 -3.35
N ILE A 942 -9.67 165.84 -3.92
CA ILE A 942 -9.49 167.29 -3.80
C ILE A 942 -10.72 168.05 -4.34
N ASN A 943 -11.30 167.60 -5.46
CA ASN A 943 -12.54 168.17 -6.00
C ASN A 943 -13.73 167.97 -5.05
N GLN A 944 -13.90 166.77 -4.48
CA GLN A 944 -14.95 166.48 -3.49
C GLN A 944 -14.81 167.30 -2.21
N TYR A 945 -13.59 167.54 -1.71
CA TYR A 945 -13.35 168.42 -0.57
C TYR A 945 -13.66 169.89 -0.90
N LYS A 946 -13.23 170.39 -2.07
CA LYS A 946 -13.57 171.75 -2.54
C LYS A 946 -15.08 171.92 -2.71
N ALA A 947 -15.79 170.93 -3.26
CA ALA A 947 -17.24 170.97 -3.42
C ALA A 947 -17.99 171.11 -2.08
N LYS A 948 -17.47 170.51 -0.99
CA LYS A 948 -18.04 170.64 0.35
C LYS A 948 -17.90 172.05 0.93
N LEU A 949 -16.92 172.86 0.51
CA LEU A 949 -16.70 174.23 0.99
C LEU A 949 -17.47 175.30 0.20
N ARG A 950 -17.81 175.06 -1.07
CA ARG A 950 -18.54 176.02 -1.91
C ARG A 950 -19.99 176.26 -1.47
N CYS A 951 -20.49 177.47 -1.72
CA CYS A 951 -21.84 177.94 -1.41
C CYS A 951 -22.91 177.21 -2.24
N PRO A 952 -23.90 176.53 -1.62
CA PRO A 952 -24.91 175.75 -2.35
C PRO A 952 -25.86 176.57 -3.25
N CYS A 953 -25.78 177.90 -3.24
CA CYS A 953 -26.59 178.77 -4.11
C CYS A 953 -25.92 179.08 -5.46
N CYS A 954 -24.61 178.88 -5.58
CA CYS A 954 -23.87 179.20 -6.79
C CYS A 954 -22.79 178.17 -7.16
N ASN A 955 -22.41 177.26 -6.25
CA ASN A 955 -21.34 176.27 -6.40
C ASN A 955 -19.99 176.84 -6.89
N ILE A 956 -19.76 178.15 -6.74
CA ILE A 956 -18.54 178.84 -7.19
C ILE A 956 -17.78 179.44 -6.01
N ARG A 957 -18.42 180.32 -5.25
CA ARG A 957 -17.81 181.04 -4.10
C ARG A 957 -17.99 180.27 -2.80
N ASP A 958 -17.07 180.42 -1.86
CA ASP A 958 -17.05 179.63 -0.62
C ASP A 958 -18.06 180.08 0.46
N LYS A 959 -18.28 179.21 1.44
CA LYS A 959 -19.16 179.44 2.59
C LYS A 959 -18.53 180.41 3.58
N GLU A 960 -19.06 181.63 3.67
CA GLU A 960 -18.53 182.73 4.49
C GLU A 960 -19.61 183.50 5.28
N THR A 961 -20.87 183.06 5.27
CA THR A 961 -21.97 183.77 5.97
C THR A 961 -23.05 182.80 6.42
N VAL A 962 -23.34 182.80 7.72
CA VAL A 962 -24.33 181.92 8.35
C VAL A 962 -25.65 182.66 8.60
N LEU A 963 -26.77 181.99 8.36
CA LEU A 963 -28.08 182.40 8.89
C LEU A 963 -28.21 181.94 10.35
N THR A 964 -28.22 182.86 11.32
CA THR A 964 -28.25 182.51 12.75
C THR A 964 -29.54 181.77 13.16
N LYS A 965 -30.64 181.98 12.43
CA LYS A 965 -31.93 181.29 12.66
C LYS A 965 -31.98 179.83 12.23
N CYS A 966 -31.05 179.35 11.41
CA CYS A 966 -31.06 177.96 10.93
C CYS A 966 -29.68 177.34 10.68
N PHE A 967 -28.61 178.04 11.09
CA PHE A 967 -27.19 177.68 10.99
C PHE A 967 -26.70 177.24 9.59
N HIS A 968 -27.46 177.54 8.54
CA HIS A 968 -27.08 177.27 7.16
C HIS A 968 -26.13 178.35 6.63
N VAL A 969 -24.98 177.90 6.09
CA VAL A 969 -23.91 178.76 5.58
C VAL A 969 -23.93 178.85 4.05
N PHE A 970 -23.77 180.07 3.55
CA PHE A 970 -23.70 180.45 2.14
C PHE A 970 -22.56 181.46 1.93
N CYS A 971 -22.31 181.93 0.72
CA CYS A 971 -21.47 183.12 0.50
C CYS A 971 -22.26 184.40 0.82
N TYR A 972 -21.57 185.47 1.21
CA TYR A 972 -22.18 186.71 1.69
C TYR A 972 -23.09 187.33 0.62
N GLU A 973 -22.58 187.41 -0.61
CA GLU A 973 -23.32 187.91 -1.76
C GLU A 973 -24.62 187.14 -2.05
N CYS A 974 -24.61 185.80 -2.15
CA CYS A 974 -25.83 185.05 -2.48
C CYS A 974 -26.93 185.26 -1.44
N LEU A 975 -26.55 185.46 -0.17
CA LEU A 975 -27.49 185.72 0.90
C LEU A 975 -27.95 187.19 0.92
N LYS A 976 -27.02 188.14 0.71
CA LYS A 976 -27.31 189.56 0.60
C LYS A 976 -28.21 189.88 -0.59
N THR A 977 -27.94 189.33 -1.78
CA THR A 977 -28.79 189.50 -2.96
C THR A 977 -30.22 189.04 -2.68
N ARG A 978 -30.42 187.93 -1.95
CA ARG A 978 -31.77 187.49 -1.51
C ARG A 978 -32.39 188.42 -0.46
N TYR A 979 -31.59 189.01 0.43
CA TYR A 979 -32.08 190.00 1.39
C TYR A 979 -32.54 191.30 0.72
N ASP A 980 -31.76 191.81 -0.23
CA ASP A 980 -31.97 193.07 -0.94
C ASP A 980 -33.12 192.95 -1.96
N THR A 981 -33.19 191.85 -2.73
CA THR A 981 -34.34 191.52 -3.61
C THR A 981 -35.62 191.11 -2.86
N ARG A 982 -35.65 191.26 -1.53
CA ARG A 982 -36.76 190.88 -0.62
C ARG A 982 -37.13 189.39 -0.63
N GLN A 983 -36.38 188.52 -1.32
CA GLN A 983 -36.50 187.06 -1.27
C GLN A 983 -35.93 186.46 0.04
N ARG A 984 -36.42 186.98 1.17
CA ARG A 984 -35.90 186.83 2.54
C ARG A 984 -36.20 185.47 3.18
N LYS A 985 -35.93 184.38 2.46
CA LYS A 985 -36.06 182.99 2.91
C LYS A 985 -34.78 182.20 2.65
N CYS A 986 -34.39 181.37 3.63
CA CYS A 986 -33.21 180.53 3.57
C CYS A 986 -33.22 179.64 2.31
N PRO A 987 -32.15 179.64 1.48
CA PRO A 987 -32.08 178.80 0.28
C PRO A 987 -32.26 177.30 0.52
N LYS A 988 -31.86 176.78 1.71
CA LYS A 988 -31.84 175.34 2.02
C LYS A 988 -33.02 174.85 2.86
N CYS A 989 -33.65 175.71 3.67
CA CYS A 989 -34.79 175.31 4.53
C CYS A 989 -35.98 176.28 4.51
N ASN A 990 -35.99 177.27 3.62
CA ASN A 990 -37.07 178.25 3.41
C ASN A 990 -37.49 179.11 4.63
N ALA A 991 -36.80 178.99 5.77
CA ALA A 991 -37.01 179.81 6.96
C ALA A 991 -36.77 181.30 6.69
N ALA A 992 -37.65 182.17 7.18
CA ALA A 992 -37.60 183.61 6.93
C ALA A 992 -36.52 184.33 7.77
N PHE A 993 -35.84 185.32 7.18
CA PHE A 993 -34.74 186.04 7.83
C PHE A 993 -34.72 187.55 7.55
N GLY A 994 -34.41 188.34 8.58
CA GLY A 994 -34.29 189.80 8.57
C GLY A 994 -32.83 190.30 8.57
N ALA A 995 -32.65 191.61 8.77
CA ALA A 995 -31.35 192.28 8.71
C ALA A 995 -30.30 191.67 9.66
N ASN A 996 -30.72 191.34 10.88
CA ASN A 996 -29.83 190.89 11.96
C ASN A 996 -29.70 189.35 12.02
N ASP A 997 -30.32 188.62 11.09
CA ASP A 997 -30.39 187.16 11.11
C ASP A 997 -29.26 186.49 10.28
N PHE A 998 -28.33 187.27 9.71
CA PHE A 998 -27.17 186.73 8.99
C PHE A 998 -25.87 187.43 9.38
N HIS A 999 -24.83 186.62 9.63
CA HIS A 999 -23.52 187.08 10.09
C HIS A 999 -22.42 186.45 9.25
N ARG A 1000 -21.38 187.24 8.93
CA ARG A 1000 -20.18 186.75 8.23
C ARG A 1000 -19.41 185.82 9.17
N ILE A 1001 -18.91 184.71 8.64
CA ILE A 1001 -18.02 183.77 9.35
C ILE A 1001 -16.79 183.52 8.49
N TYR A 1002 -15.64 183.35 9.13
CA TYR A 1002 -14.39 183.04 8.47
C TYR A 1002 -14.08 181.57 8.71
N ILE A 1003 -13.99 180.79 7.63
CA ILE A 1003 -13.53 179.41 7.66
C ILE A 1003 -12.05 179.44 7.26
N THR A 1004 -11.18 179.13 8.22
CA THR A 1004 -9.72 179.00 8.08
C THR A 1004 -9.33 177.53 8.00
#